data_AF-A0A4Y6VBX0-F1
#
_entry.id   AF-A0A4Y6VBX0-F1
#
_cell.length_a   1.000
_cell.length_b   1.000
_cell.length_c   1.000
_cell.angle_alpha   90.00
_cell.angle_beta   90.00
_cell.angle_gamma   90.00
#
_symmetry.space_group_name_H-M   'P 1'
#
loop_
_entity.id
_entity.type
_entity.pdbx_description
1 polymer ?
#
loop_
_entity_poly.entity_id
_entity_poly.type
_entity_poly.pdbx_seq_one_letter_code
_entity_poly.pdbx_strand_id
1 'polypeptide(L)'
;MATTSVSSGQIVSGITISRGDRYNVDSGGSVDGATVLSGGILSGAAGAIYEGNLVIRGAISGGLLSGAGTTEVVSSGATIIGQTIGSGASATIMGSVGSASNVTISGGTLTLGTGRLNTVNVIGSSGTLILGPGGGATTLRSGNYFSSGNTAIVYSAGVLNSGNTRNGGSIILSGGTLSNTTVGDGGKLELYSGTTVNTTLQAGADVVVNSGYLLNLDTLLTKVVSSAVTIDVKSGGRLQGANIQNGGTVNVSSGGILTSSTVVSSGGLLSASNVNSGATVIIQSGGNLAGLETVASGGRLSASVGTIYSGTVTNYGFVSGGIVSGAGNTLVASGSGANSVTSGVSIQSGGVLYLGSGATGSANLVEGGKLEIARGATPSNNRFGNGTGGTIQIDSGVTWSNNNSSSLGVTSGNTLVIESGGTVSGTVILAGGTTKIAEGGIISGVQTVSSGGTLILNGTAGTGSINLAGNGAQLTISGTNMPTNTISGWSPNDKIELASIPKASIKSVTTTASGITIATTNGDYSLKVPGASTYGYELQDDGHGNTIYTTCFAEGTLIKTPSGEAAVETLAPGSMVMTPEGAMPLKWLGHRSIDVSKQINPEANWLVRICAGALADHVPARDLLVTQEHCMVFDGKLVPARMLVNGISIYLDRSINAYTYYHVELDTHMPIWAEGALTESYLDTGNRDQFENHYVTSIMSDRCEVGSDFLPLDTSRAFVEPIFRRLVDRTGLVPSVPALVDDADLHLATETGEVIRASRISGAYHMFMLPDNVETVTIASRTSRPSDVIGPFMDDRRELGVLVGEAKLFCAYKTVSLNVTETSLARKGWYESDALGRRWTNGAASLHIGSATQGEPRMLTLQILSQGPYLREVQQTVLRATA
;
A
#
# COMPACT_ATOMS: atom_id res chain seq x y z
N MET A 1 53.52 -14.99 -68.07
CA MET A 1 52.25 -14.87 -67.33
C MET A 1 51.37 -16.01 -67.77
N ALA A 2 51.24 -17.04 -66.94
CA ALA A 2 50.24 -18.08 -67.20
C ALA A 2 48.89 -17.58 -66.66
N THR A 3 47.85 -17.61 -67.50
CA THR A 3 46.47 -17.40 -67.05
C THR A 3 45.76 -18.75 -67.10
N THR A 4 45.28 -19.22 -65.96
CA THR A 4 44.54 -20.48 -65.82
C THR A 4 43.10 -20.15 -65.44
N SER A 5 42.13 -20.85 -66.03
CA SER A 5 40.72 -20.69 -65.69
C SER A 5 40.19 -21.94 -64.99
N VAL A 6 39.39 -21.74 -63.94
CA VAL A 6 38.61 -22.78 -63.26
C VAL A 6 37.16 -22.59 -63.68
N SER A 7 36.68 -23.46 -64.56
CA SER A 7 35.34 -23.34 -65.13
C SER A 7 34.25 -23.82 -64.17
N SER A 8 33.00 -23.52 -64.51
CA SER A 8 31.83 -23.96 -63.74
C SER A 8 31.84 -25.47 -63.47
N GLY A 9 31.60 -25.88 -62.23
CA GLY A 9 31.61 -27.29 -61.79
C GLY A 9 33.01 -27.88 -61.58
N GLN A 10 34.09 -27.15 -61.91
CA GLN A 10 35.44 -27.59 -61.59
C GLN A 10 35.82 -27.20 -60.17
N ILE A 11 36.53 -28.12 -59.50
CA ILE A 11 37.14 -27.90 -58.19
C ILE A 11 38.65 -28.10 -58.36
N VAL A 12 39.43 -27.12 -57.93
CA VAL A 12 40.90 -27.24 -57.85
C VAL A 12 41.35 -27.02 -56.42
N SER A 13 42.28 -27.84 -55.95
CA SER A 13 42.69 -27.83 -54.54
C SER A 13 44.19 -27.63 -54.36
N GLY A 14 44.58 -26.95 -53.27
CA GLY A 14 45.97 -26.80 -52.85
C GLY A 14 46.87 -26.01 -53.80
N ILE A 15 46.31 -25.05 -54.53
CA ILE A 15 47.02 -24.34 -55.60
C ILE A 15 48.01 -23.31 -55.04
N THR A 16 49.16 -23.13 -55.70
CA THR A 16 50.10 -22.02 -55.43
C THR A 16 50.20 -21.11 -56.65
N ILE A 17 49.87 -19.83 -56.48
CA ILE A 17 49.89 -18.83 -57.57
C ILE A 17 51.13 -17.95 -57.39
N SER A 18 52.05 -18.06 -58.35
CA SER A 18 53.33 -17.35 -58.31
C SER A 18 53.24 -15.95 -58.92
N ARG A 19 54.32 -15.18 -58.77
CA ARG A 19 54.42 -13.81 -59.30
C ARG A 19 54.18 -13.80 -60.81
N GLY A 20 53.22 -13.00 -61.27
CA GLY A 20 52.88 -12.85 -62.68
C GLY A 20 51.91 -13.90 -63.23
N ASP A 21 51.47 -14.84 -62.40
CA ASP A 21 50.42 -15.80 -62.76
C ASP A 21 49.05 -15.32 -62.27
N ARG A 22 48.00 -15.73 -63.00
CA ARG A 22 46.62 -15.41 -62.70
C ARG A 22 45.74 -16.65 -62.79
N TYR A 23 44.90 -16.86 -61.78
CA TYR A 23 43.80 -17.81 -61.83
C TYR A 23 42.48 -17.05 -61.89
N ASN A 24 41.67 -17.33 -62.90
CA ASN A 24 40.30 -16.86 -63.01
C ASN A 24 39.36 -17.99 -62.60
N VAL A 25 38.45 -17.74 -61.67
CA VAL A 25 37.43 -18.71 -61.24
C VAL A 25 36.09 -18.23 -61.76
N ASP A 26 35.52 -18.98 -62.70
CA ASP A 26 34.24 -18.64 -63.30
C ASP A 26 33.09 -18.92 -62.32
N SER A 27 31.89 -18.45 -62.66
CA SER A 27 30.70 -18.71 -61.84
C SER A 27 30.46 -20.22 -61.68
N GLY A 28 30.31 -20.69 -60.44
CA GLY A 28 30.16 -22.11 -60.11
C GLY A 28 31.46 -22.92 -60.12
N GLY A 29 32.62 -22.31 -60.36
CA GLY A 29 33.94 -22.91 -60.11
C GLY A 29 34.33 -22.78 -58.62
N SER A 30 35.11 -23.75 -58.11
CA SER A 30 35.56 -23.77 -56.72
C SER A 30 37.07 -23.94 -56.58
N VAL A 31 37.65 -23.24 -55.59
CA VAL A 31 39.04 -23.42 -55.16
C VAL A 31 39.06 -23.82 -53.70
N ASP A 32 39.61 -25.01 -53.40
CA ASP A 32 39.75 -25.53 -52.05
C ASP A 32 41.22 -25.46 -51.60
N GLY A 33 41.55 -24.41 -50.85
CA GLY A 33 42.89 -24.12 -50.38
C GLY A 33 43.80 -23.52 -51.46
N ALA A 34 44.34 -22.33 -51.19
CA ALA A 34 45.21 -21.62 -52.12
C ALA A 34 46.29 -20.80 -51.39
N THR A 35 47.50 -20.79 -51.93
CA THR A 35 48.57 -19.86 -51.55
C THR A 35 48.85 -18.89 -52.69
N VAL A 36 48.47 -17.63 -52.53
CA VAL A 36 48.73 -16.58 -53.53
C VAL A 36 49.98 -15.82 -53.12
N LEU A 37 51.10 -16.03 -53.80
CA LEU A 37 52.35 -15.34 -53.51
C LEU A 37 52.33 -13.88 -53.99
N SER A 38 53.30 -13.08 -53.53
CA SER A 38 53.39 -11.67 -53.93
C SER A 38 53.45 -11.52 -55.45
N GLY A 39 52.54 -10.71 -56.01
CA GLY A 39 52.37 -10.50 -57.45
C GLY A 39 51.62 -11.59 -58.20
N GLY A 40 51.11 -12.64 -57.53
CA GLY A 40 50.11 -13.56 -58.07
C GLY A 40 48.69 -13.02 -57.91
N ILE A 41 47.76 -13.48 -58.76
CA ILE A 41 46.37 -12.99 -58.77
C ILE A 41 45.38 -14.17 -58.76
N LEU A 42 44.44 -14.18 -57.82
CA LEU A 42 43.24 -15.03 -57.83
C LEU A 42 42.00 -14.17 -58.05
N SER A 43 41.25 -14.40 -59.12
CA SER A 43 40.11 -13.57 -59.51
C SER A 43 38.87 -14.41 -59.74
N GLY A 44 37.86 -14.27 -58.89
CA GLY A 44 36.59 -14.97 -58.97
C GLY A 44 35.50 -14.10 -59.58
N ALA A 45 34.70 -14.69 -60.47
CA ALA A 45 33.44 -14.12 -60.91
C ALA A 45 32.37 -14.18 -59.80
N ALA A 46 31.22 -13.54 -60.02
CA ALA A 46 30.06 -13.71 -59.14
C ALA A 46 29.62 -15.19 -59.14
N GLY A 47 29.55 -15.80 -57.96
CA GLY A 47 29.25 -17.23 -57.80
C GLY A 47 30.47 -18.16 -57.84
N ALA A 48 31.69 -17.64 -57.90
CA ALA A 48 32.90 -18.41 -57.61
C ALA A 48 32.97 -18.74 -56.11
N ILE A 49 33.43 -19.94 -55.76
CA ILE A 49 33.52 -20.42 -54.37
C ILE A 49 34.98 -20.62 -53.96
N TYR A 50 35.31 -20.16 -52.76
CA TYR A 50 36.60 -20.39 -52.10
C TYR A 50 36.36 -21.12 -50.78
N GLU A 51 37.04 -22.26 -50.61
CA GLU A 51 36.93 -23.15 -49.46
C GLU A 51 38.31 -23.50 -48.92
N GLY A 52 38.35 -24.06 -47.71
CA GLY A 52 39.60 -24.52 -47.09
C GLY A 52 40.48 -23.38 -46.58
N ASN A 53 41.80 -23.58 -46.60
CA ASN A 53 42.77 -22.61 -46.06
C ASN A 53 43.42 -21.78 -47.18
N LEU A 54 43.14 -20.48 -47.19
CA LEU A 54 43.70 -19.52 -48.14
C LEU A 54 44.76 -18.64 -47.46
N VAL A 55 45.91 -18.49 -48.10
CA VAL A 55 47.00 -17.61 -47.68
C VAL A 55 47.33 -16.62 -48.78
N ILE A 56 46.96 -15.35 -48.58
CA ILE A 56 47.03 -14.31 -49.60
C ILE A 56 48.17 -13.33 -49.30
N ARG A 57 49.20 -13.35 -50.15
CA ARG A 57 50.32 -12.40 -50.18
C ARG A 57 50.35 -11.56 -51.46
N GLY A 58 49.52 -11.91 -52.46
CA GLY A 58 49.33 -11.22 -53.74
C GLY A 58 48.00 -10.48 -53.81
N ALA A 59 47.21 -10.71 -54.86
CA ALA A 59 45.88 -10.13 -55.01
C ALA A 59 44.80 -11.21 -55.09
N ILE A 60 43.68 -10.99 -54.40
CA ILE A 60 42.45 -11.75 -54.53
C ILE A 60 41.29 -10.81 -54.85
N SER A 61 40.39 -11.21 -55.75
CA SER A 61 39.19 -10.44 -56.07
C SER A 61 37.97 -11.31 -56.32
N GLY A 62 36.79 -10.80 -55.98
CA GLY A 62 35.50 -11.49 -56.15
C GLY A 62 35.38 -12.78 -55.33
N GLY A 63 34.37 -13.59 -55.64
CA GLY A 63 34.13 -14.89 -55.02
C GLY A 63 33.53 -14.86 -53.60
N LEU A 64 33.02 -16.02 -53.19
CA LEU A 64 32.44 -16.30 -51.88
C LEU A 64 33.37 -17.24 -51.10
N LEU A 65 33.87 -16.78 -49.96
CA LEU A 65 34.39 -17.65 -48.93
C LEU A 65 33.23 -18.42 -48.31
N SER A 66 33.22 -19.74 -48.45
CA SER A 66 32.10 -20.59 -48.04
C SER A 66 32.56 -21.72 -47.13
N GLY A 67 31.66 -22.21 -46.28
CA GLY A 67 31.87 -23.44 -45.50
C GLY A 67 32.47 -23.23 -44.11
N ALA A 68 32.05 -24.08 -43.19
CA ALA A 68 32.56 -24.11 -41.82
C ALA A 68 34.03 -24.55 -41.81
N GLY A 69 34.89 -23.76 -41.16
CA GLY A 69 36.33 -24.05 -41.06
C GLY A 69 37.16 -23.48 -42.22
N THR A 70 36.52 -22.85 -43.22
CA THR A 70 37.23 -22.08 -44.24
C THR A 70 37.89 -20.86 -43.60
N THR A 71 39.20 -20.71 -43.82
CA THR A 71 39.99 -19.60 -43.29
C THR A 71 40.76 -18.91 -44.40
N GLU A 72 40.77 -17.58 -44.38
CA GLU A 72 41.65 -16.78 -45.21
C GLU A 72 42.54 -15.91 -44.35
N VAL A 73 43.84 -15.97 -44.61
CA VAL A 73 44.84 -15.11 -43.97
C VAL A 73 45.46 -14.21 -45.04
N VAL A 74 45.21 -12.92 -44.91
CA VAL A 74 45.74 -11.91 -45.83
C VAL A 74 46.92 -11.19 -45.19
N SER A 75 48.07 -11.26 -45.85
CA SER A 75 49.32 -10.67 -45.40
C SER A 75 49.43 -9.19 -45.81
N SER A 76 50.26 -8.45 -45.07
CA SER A 76 50.60 -7.05 -45.38
C SER A 76 51.03 -6.87 -46.85
N GLY A 77 50.55 -5.81 -47.49
CA GLY A 77 50.83 -5.49 -48.89
C GLY A 77 49.98 -6.24 -49.92
N ALA A 78 49.14 -7.19 -49.51
CA ALA A 78 48.18 -7.85 -50.40
C ALA A 78 47.00 -6.94 -50.78
N THR A 79 46.27 -7.32 -51.82
CA THR A 79 45.06 -6.63 -52.32
C THR A 79 43.85 -7.55 -52.25
N ILE A 80 42.73 -7.08 -51.70
CA ILE A 80 41.45 -7.82 -51.64
C ILE A 80 40.33 -6.93 -52.20
N ILE A 81 39.62 -7.36 -53.24
CA ILE A 81 38.54 -6.52 -53.83
C ILE A 81 37.27 -7.33 -54.06
N GLY A 82 36.13 -6.87 -53.54
CA GLY A 82 34.81 -7.40 -53.93
C GLY A 82 34.51 -8.84 -53.48
N GLN A 83 35.20 -9.33 -52.45
CA GLN A 83 35.01 -10.67 -51.90
C GLN A 83 33.84 -10.71 -50.90
N THR A 84 33.13 -11.84 -50.82
CA THR A 84 32.10 -12.09 -49.80
C THR A 84 32.55 -13.17 -48.82
N ILE A 85 32.42 -12.93 -47.53
CA ILE A 85 32.69 -13.89 -46.45
C ILE A 85 31.36 -14.47 -46.00
N GLY A 86 31.08 -15.70 -46.41
CA GLY A 86 29.86 -16.44 -46.14
C GLY A 86 29.81 -17.08 -44.76
N SER A 87 28.66 -17.67 -44.44
CA SER A 87 28.42 -18.32 -43.15
C SER A 87 29.44 -19.42 -42.84
N GLY A 88 30.00 -19.38 -41.62
CA GLY A 88 30.98 -20.35 -41.14
C GLY A 88 32.43 -20.10 -41.58
N ALA A 89 32.66 -19.19 -42.53
CA ALA A 89 33.98 -18.81 -43.00
C ALA A 89 34.57 -17.65 -42.17
N SER A 90 35.90 -17.56 -42.13
CA SER A 90 36.61 -16.49 -41.45
C SER A 90 37.76 -15.93 -42.28
N ALA A 91 37.92 -14.61 -42.29
CA ALA A 91 39.05 -13.93 -42.92
C ALA A 91 39.79 -13.08 -41.89
N THR A 92 41.11 -13.13 -41.88
CA THR A 92 41.99 -12.32 -41.03
C THR A 92 42.95 -11.52 -41.88
N ILE A 93 42.90 -10.20 -41.75
CA ILE A 93 43.82 -9.28 -42.41
C ILE A 93 44.93 -8.88 -41.44
N MET A 94 46.15 -9.30 -41.75
CA MET A 94 47.37 -9.07 -40.98
C MET A 94 48.20 -7.94 -41.61
N GLY A 95 47.95 -6.70 -41.19
CA GLY A 95 48.74 -5.53 -41.57
C GLY A 95 48.08 -4.60 -42.59
N SER A 96 48.84 -3.58 -43.03
CA SER A 96 48.40 -2.63 -44.05
C SER A 96 48.28 -3.32 -45.41
N VAL A 97 47.08 -3.74 -45.78
CA VAL A 97 46.78 -4.15 -47.16
C VAL A 97 47.00 -2.97 -48.11
N GLY A 98 47.54 -3.25 -49.30
CA GLY A 98 47.82 -2.23 -50.30
C GLY A 98 46.52 -1.59 -50.83
N SER A 99 45.46 -2.38 -50.94
CA SER A 99 44.09 -1.94 -51.19
C SER A 99 43.12 -3.02 -50.74
N ALA A 100 42.15 -2.69 -49.88
CA ALA A 100 40.94 -3.49 -49.79
C ALA A 100 39.68 -2.64 -49.86
N SER A 101 38.76 -3.08 -50.71
CA SER A 101 37.50 -2.40 -51.00
C SER A 101 36.39 -3.42 -51.28
N ASN A 102 35.17 -3.06 -50.93
CA ASN A 102 33.96 -3.84 -51.22
C ASN A 102 33.97 -5.28 -50.66
N VAL A 103 34.69 -5.53 -49.55
CA VAL A 103 34.57 -6.79 -48.81
C VAL A 103 33.21 -6.83 -48.13
N THR A 104 32.48 -7.93 -48.32
CA THR A 104 31.14 -8.16 -47.78
C THR A 104 31.14 -9.27 -46.74
N ILE A 105 30.50 -9.08 -45.59
CA ILE A 105 30.35 -10.10 -44.55
C ILE A 105 28.89 -10.57 -44.49
N SER A 106 28.61 -11.79 -44.95
CA SER A 106 27.27 -12.40 -44.99
C SER A 106 27.26 -13.67 -44.14
N GLY A 107 27.17 -13.50 -42.81
CA GLY A 107 27.15 -14.60 -41.83
C GLY A 107 28.51 -15.14 -41.41
N GLY A 108 29.61 -14.67 -41.99
CA GLY A 108 30.98 -15.04 -41.60
C GLY A 108 31.65 -14.03 -40.66
N THR A 109 32.95 -14.19 -40.44
CA THR A 109 33.75 -13.33 -39.56
C THR A 109 34.92 -12.68 -40.28
N LEU A 110 35.06 -11.35 -40.19
CA LEU A 110 36.24 -10.61 -40.65
C LEU A 110 36.99 -10.03 -39.45
N THR A 111 38.27 -10.37 -39.32
CA THR A 111 39.16 -9.80 -38.30
C THR A 111 40.21 -8.90 -38.94
N LEU A 112 40.27 -7.65 -38.52
CA LEU A 112 41.30 -6.68 -38.90
C LEU A 112 42.29 -6.52 -37.74
N GLY A 113 43.45 -7.17 -37.84
CA GLY A 113 44.44 -7.23 -36.76
C GLY A 113 45.22 -5.94 -36.55
N THR A 114 45.81 -5.40 -37.62
CA THR A 114 46.59 -4.14 -37.66
C THR A 114 46.48 -3.51 -39.05
N GLY A 115 46.61 -2.18 -39.18
CA GLY A 115 46.67 -1.49 -40.49
C GLY A 115 45.43 -0.67 -40.86
N ARG A 116 45.40 -0.04 -42.04
CA ARG A 116 44.28 0.83 -42.46
C ARG A 116 43.44 0.16 -43.55
N LEU A 117 42.11 0.27 -43.44
CA LEU A 117 41.18 -0.20 -44.47
C LEU A 117 40.31 0.95 -44.96
N ASN A 118 40.21 1.12 -46.28
CA ASN A 118 39.50 2.26 -46.86
C ASN A 118 37.98 2.06 -46.87
N THR A 119 37.48 0.87 -47.23
CA THR A 119 36.03 0.62 -47.33
C THR A 119 35.70 -0.86 -47.09
N VAL A 120 34.82 -1.15 -46.12
CA VAL A 120 34.20 -2.48 -45.92
C VAL A 120 32.70 -2.25 -45.94
N ASN A 121 31.99 -3.08 -46.70
CA ASN A 121 30.54 -3.08 -46.72
C ASN A 121 30.07 -4.29 -45.93
N VAL A 122 29.66 -4.11 -44.69
CA VAL A 122 29.02 -5.20 -43.94
C VAL A 122 27.57 -5.30 -44.45
N ILE A 123 27.20 -6.40 -45.12
CA ILE A 123 25.88 -6.60 -45.74
C ILE A 123 25.46 -8.07 -45.53
N GLY A 124 24.24 -8.30 -45.02
CA GLY A 124 23.70 -9.64 -44.75
C GLY A 124 23.21 -9.77 -43.31
N SER A 125 22.90 -10.99 -42.86
CA SER A 125 22.53 -11.33 -41.48
C SER A 125 23.66 -12.06 -40.75
N SER A 126 23.78 -11.84 -39.43
CA SER A 126 24.70 -12.54 -38.53
C SER A 126 26.20 -12.44 -38.87
N GLY A 127 26.63 -11.44 -39.64
CA GLY A 127 28.05 -11.20 -39.90
C GLY A 127 28.76 -10.57 -38.71
N THR A 128 30.01 -10.97 -38.46
CA THR A 128 30.85 -10.40 -37.38
C THR A 128 32.07 -9.67 -37.94
N LEU A 129 32.25 -8.41 -37.56
CA LEU A 129 33.46 -7.63 -37.83
C LEU A 129 34.24 -7.45 -36.52
N ILE A 130 35.54 -7.73 -36.52
CA ILE A 130 36.43 -7.57 -35.37
C ILE A 130 37.56 -6.60 -35.74
N LEU A 131 37.75 -5.54 -34.95
CA LEU A 131 38.76 -4.50 -35.18
C LEU A 131 39.78 -4.44 -34.04
N GLY A 132 41.07 -4.43 -34.36
CA GLY A 132 42.15 -4.09 -33.43
C GLY A 132 42.60 -5.13 -32.39
N PRO A 133 42.41 -6.46 -32.52
CA PRO A 133 42.90 -7.39 -31.50
C PRO A 133 44.44 -7.48 -31.43
N GLY A 134 45.19 -6.94 -32.41
CA GLY A 134 46.65 -7.09 -32.54
C GLY A 134 47.51 -5.94 -32.01
N GLY A 135 46.95 -4.97 -31.28
CA GLY A 135 47.71 -3.88 -30.64
C GLY A 135 48.20 -2.76 -31.57
N GLY A 136 47.88 -2.80 -32.87
CA GLY A 136 48.20 -1.75 -33.85
C GLY A 136 46.97 -0.95 -34.28
N ALA A 137 47.17 0.32 -34.63
CA ALA A 137 46.09 1.22 -35.06
C ALA A 137 45.34 0.65 -36.28
N THR A 138 44.04 0.41 -36.11
CA THR A 138 43.16 -0.07 -37.18
C THR A 138 42.05 0.94 -37.42
N THR A 139 41.85 1.40 -38.65
CA THR A 139 40.77 2.36 -38.95
C THR A 139 39.95 1.88 -40.13
N LEU A 140 38.63 1.84 -39.93
CA LEU A 140 37.64 1.61 -40.97
C LEU A 140 36.87 2.92 -41.23
N ARG A 141 36.86 3.41 -42.48
CA ARG A 141 36.53 4.82 -42.78
C ARG A 141 35.08 5.10 -43.24
N SER A 142 34.47 4.26 -44.07
CA SER A 142 33.12 4.50 -44.61
C SER A 142 32.37 3.22 -45.05
N GLY A 143 31.03 3.31 -45.12
CA GLY A 143 30.16 2.28 -45.71
C GLY A 143 29.60 1.22 -44.75
N ASN A 144 29.79 1.39 -43.43
CA ASN A 144 29.47 0.33 -42.48
C ASN A 144 27.99 0.38 -42.07
N TYR A 145 27.23 -0.66 -42.42
CA TYR A 145 25.83 -0.80 -42.03
C TYR A 145 25.63 -2.10 -41.25
N PHE A 146 25.26 -2.00 -39.98
CA PHE A 146 25.00 -3.16 -39.13
C PHE A 146 23.49 -3.28 -38.93
N SER A 147 22.92 -4.40 -39.40
CA SER A 147 21.51 -4.73 -39.24
C SER A 147 21.31 -6.24 -39.19
N SER A 148 20.09 -6.70 -38.90
CA SER A 148 19.72 -8.12 -38.99
C SER A 148 20.66 -9.06 -38.22
N GLY A 149 21.05 -8.67 -37.00
CA GLY A 149 21.93 -9.45 -36.13
C GLY A 149 23.44 -9.33 -36.42
N ASN A 150 23.87 -8.45 -37.33
CA ASN A 150 25.30 -8.18 -37.55
C ASN A 150 25.93 -7.55 -36.31
N THR A 151 27.18 -7.93 -36.01
CA THR A 151 27.93 -7.43 -34.84
C THR A 151 29.28 -6.85 -35.26
N ALA A 152 29.63 -5.68 -34.74
CA ALA A 152 31.01 -5.18 -34.77
C ALA A 152 31.61 -5.18 -33.36
N ILE A 153 32.80 -5.77 -33.21
CA ILE A 153 33.58 -5.75 -31.97
C ILE A 153 34.82 -4.90 -32.21
N VAL A 154 35.00 -3.86 -31.42
CA VAL A 154 36.08 -2.89 -31.59
C VAL A 154 36.95 -2.89 -30.34
N TYR A 155 38.12 -3.53 -30.45
CA TYR A 155 39.13 -3.63 -29.40
C TYR A 155 40.02 -2.38 -29.34
N SER A 156 40.93 -2.36 -28.36
CA SER A 156 41.94 -1.30 -28.21
C SER A 156 42.72 -1.05 -29.50
N ALA A 157 43.02 0.22 -29.79
CA ALA A 157 43.60 0.70 -31.06
C ALA A 157 42.74 0.49 -32.33
N GLY A 158 41.59 -0.18 -32.23
CA GLY A 158 40.56 -0.22 -33.27
C GLY A 158 39.76 1.07 -33.32
N VAL A 159 39.48 1.55 -34.54
CA VAL A 159 38.67 2.73 -34.82
C VAL A 159 37.61 2.38 -35.85
N LEU A 160 36.34 2.43 -35.43
CA LEU A 160 35.19 2.38 -36.33
C LEU A 160 34.73 3.80 -36.62
N ASN A 161 34.80 4.21 -37.89
CA ASN A 161 34.36 5.52 -38.36
C ASN A 161 33.21 5.36 -39.38
N SER A 162 32.22 6.24 -39.31
CA SER A 162 31.05 6.25 -40.21
C SER A 162 30.23 4.95 -40.16
N GLY A 163 29.95 4.45 -38.96
CA GLY A 163 29.03 3.32 -38.75
C GLY A 163 27.57 3.74 -38.76
N ASN A 164 26.68 2.89 -39.24
CA ASN A 164 25.24 3.04 -39.07
C ASN A 164 24.67 1.71 -38.57
N THR A 165 24.11 1.70 -37.36
CA THR A 165 23.61 0.48 -36.69
C THR A 165 22.12 0.60 -36.46
N ARG A 166 21.35 -0.28 -37.09
CA ARG A 166 19.88 -0.26 -37.13
C ARG A 166 19.31 -1.67 -37.19
N ASN A 167 17.99 -1.82 -37.01
CA ASN A 167 17.25 -3.07 -37.23
C ASN A 167 17.92 -4.30 -36.59
N GLY A 168 18.27 -4.21 -35.29
CA GLY A 168 18.88 -5.32 -34.53
C GLY A 168 20.37 -5.57 -34.77
N GLY A 169 21.09 -4.68 -35.46
CA GLY A 169 22.56 -4.71 -35.49
C GLY A 169 23.17 -4.30 -34.14
N SER A 170 24.42 -4.70 -33.88
CA SER A 170 25.12 -4.40 -32.62
C SER A 170 26.56 -3.91 -32.83
N ILE A 171 26.98 -2.95 -32.00
CA ILE A 171 28.38 -2.56 -31.83
C ILE A 171 28.79 -2.82 -30.38
N ILE A 172 29.87 -3.58 -30.19
CA ILE A 172 30.52 -3.85 -28.90
C ILE A 172 31.86 -3.12 -28.90
N LEU A 173 31.99 -2.10 -28.06
CA LEU A 173 33.19 -1.28 -27.95
C LEU A 173 33.97 -1.66 -26.69
N SER A 174 35.16 -2.25 -26.86
CA SER A 174 35.99 -2.82 -25.79
C SER A 174 37.42 -2.28 -25.84
N GLY A 175 37.60 -1.03 -25.43
CA GLY A 175 38.87 -0.29 -25.48
C GLY A 175 39.11 0.51 -26.76
N GLY A 176 38.25 0.37 -27.78
CA GLY A 176 38.38 1.05 -29.07
C GLY A 176 37.72 2.42 -29.17
N THR A 177 37.80 3.02 -30.35
CA THR A 177 37.19 4.31 -30.68
C THR A 177 36.05 4.16 -31.68
N LEU A 178 34.89 4.72 -31.33
CA LEU A 178 33.75 4.89 -32.22
C LEU A 178 33.63 6.36 -32.62
N SER A 179 33.57 6.65 -33.93
CA SER A 179 33.50 8.02 -34.45
C SER A 179 32.50 8.14 -35.59
N ASN A 180 31.81 9.28 -35.67
CA ASN A 180 30.80 9.59 -36.71
C ASN A 180 29.79 8.48 -36.94
N THR A 181 29.43 7.75 -35.89
CA THR A 181 28.52 6.61 -35.98
C THR A 181 27.10 7.04 -35.62
N THR A 182 26.11 6.39 -36.21
CA THR A 182 24.70 6.56 -35.88
C THR A 182 24.13 5.24 -35.39
N VAL A 183 23.38 5.27 -34.29
CA VAL A 183 22.64 4.11 -33.75
C VAL A 183 21.17 4.52 -33.65
N GLY A 184 20.25 3.70 -34.14
CA GLY A 184 18.80 3.97 -34.12
C GLY A 184 18.01 2.75 -34.59
N ASP A 185 16.69 2.86 -34.71
CA ASP A 185 15.81 1.84 -35.27
C ASP A 185 16.04 0.42 -34.69
N GLY A 186 16.24 0.29 -33.37
CA GLY A 186 16.52 -0.99 -32.69
C GLY A 186 17.99 -1.46 -32.77
N GLY A 187 18.92 -0.61 -33.19
CA GLY A 187 20.36 -0.88 -33.14
C GLY A 187 20.90 -0.80 -31.70
N LYS A 188 21.85 -1.67 -31.37
CA LYS A 188 22.45 -1.80 -30.03
C LYS A 188 23.90 -1.29 -29.99
N LEU A 189 24.25 -0.58 -28.92
CA LEU A 189 25.62 -0.14 -28.63
C LEU A 189 26.02 -0.55 -27.20
N GLU A 190 27.04 -1.40 -27.07
CA GLU A 190 27.58 -1.82 -25.79
C GLU A 190 28.94 -1.17 -25.52
N LEU A 191 29.07 -0.51 -24.37
CA LEU A 191 30.22 0.30 -24.02
C LEU A 191 30.95 -0.29 -22.81
N TYR A 192 32.23 -0.63 -22.99
CA TYR A 192 33.12 -1.11 -21.93
C TYR A 192 34.23 -0.08 -21.63
N SER A 193 35.03 -0.35 -20.61
CA SER A 193 36.13 0.53 -20.17
C SER A 193 37.16 0.83 -21.27
N GLY A 194 37.80 1.99 -21.19
CA GLY A 194 38.89 2.39 -22.10
C GLY A 194 38.45 2.80 -23.49
N THR A 195 37.15 3.01 -23.72
CA THR A 195 36.59 3.36 -25.03
C THR A 195 36.44 4.87 -25.21
N THR A 196 36.45 5.30 -26.47
CA THR A 196 36.13 6.68 -26.85
C THR A 196 34.92 6.66 -27.78
N VAL A 197 33.85 7.38 -27.45
CA VAL A 197 32.59 7.35 -28.20
C VAL A 197 32.25 8.75 -28.70
N ASN A 198 32.12 8.89 -30.02
CA ASN A 198 31.49 10.02 -30.69
C ASN A 198 30.43 9.48 -31.65
N THR A 199 29.19 9.39 -31.16
CA THR A 199 28.06 8.78 -31.86
C THR A 199 26.81 9.67 -31.78
N THR A 200 25.92 9.52 -32.74
CA THR A 200 24.56 10.08 -32.73
C THR A 200 23.58 8.96 -32.39
N LEU A 201 22.82 9.14 -31.32
CA LEU A 201 21.69 8.27 -30.97
C LEU A 201 20.42 8.84 -31.60
N GLN A 202 19.69 8.00 -32.33
CA GLN A 202 18.42 8.28 -32.99
C GLN A 202 17.30 7.45 -32.37
N ALA A 203 16.07 7.70 -32.79
CA ALA A 203 14.88 7.02 -32.28
C ALA A 203 15.06 5.50 -32.27
N GLY A 204 14.68 4.85 -31.16
CA GLY A 204 14.80 3.41 -30.97
C GLY A 204 16.22 2.86 -30.76
N ALA A 205 17.24 3.70 -30.54
CA ALA A 205 18.57 3.21 -30.17
C ALA A 205 18.57 2.55 -28.78
N ASP A 206 19.34 1.47 -28.62
CA ASP A 206 19.58 0.78 -27.35
C ASP A 206 21.06 0.88 -26.96
N VAL A 207 21.36 1.45 -25.80
CA VAL A 207 22.73 1.66 -25.32
C VAL A 207 22.95 0.97 -23.99
N VAL A 208 23.96 0.12 -23.90
CA VAL A 208 24.36 -0.56 -22.65
C VAL A 208 25.67 0.01 -22.16
N VAL A 209 25.66 0.57 -20.95
CA VAL A 209 26.84 1.10 -20.26
C VAL A 209 27.33 0.06 -19.25
N ASN A 210 28.42 -0.64 -19.58
CA ASN A 210 29.00 -1.68 -18.73
C ASN A 210 30.01 -1.11 -17.71
N SER A 211 30.48 -2.00 -16.83
CA SER A 211 31.42 -1.67 -15.77
C SER A 211 32.66 -0.93 -16.25
N GLY A 212 33.03 0.12 -15.52
CA GLY A 212 34.24 0.92 -15.78
C GLY A 212 34.10 1.94 -16.90
N TYR A 213 32.92 2.07 -17.53
CA TYR A 213 32.66 3.12 -18.51
C TYR A 213 31.84 4.27 -17.92
N LEU A 214 32.18 5.51 -18.31
CA LEU A 214 31.40 6.72 -18.05
C LEU A 214 30.79 7.22 -19.37
N LEU A 215 29.48 7.05 -19.51
CA LEU A 215 28.74 7.68 -20.60
C LEU A 215 28.42 9.13 -20.20
N ASN A 216 29.11 10.08 -20.82
CA ASN A 216 28.87 11.51 -20.62
C ASN A 216 28.04 12.09 -21.78
N LEU A 217 26.74 12.25 -21.55
CA LEU A 217 25.82 12.80 -22.55
C LEU A 217 26.06 14.29 -22.83
N ASP A 218 26.70 15.04 -21.93
CA ASP A 218 27.05 16.45 -22.17
C ASP A 218 28.06 16.60 -23.33
N THR A 219 28.87 15.56 -23.54
CA THR A 219 29.93 15.51 -24.57
C THR A 219 29.50 14.80 -25.84
N LEU A 220 28.36 14.11 -25.84
CA LEU A 220 27.81 13.45 -27.02
C LEU A 220 27.05 14.43 -27.91
N LEU A 221 26.96 14.09 -29.21
CA LEU A 221 26.13 14.84 -30.15
C LEU A 221 24.64 14.77 -29.76
N THR A 222 24.20 13.60 -29.26
CA THR A 222 22.89 13.43 -28.65
C THR A 222 22.96 13.70 -27.15
N LYS A 223 22.42 14.85 -26.74
CA LYS A 223 22.37 15.27 -25.33
C LYS A 223 21.07 14.90 -24.60
N VAL A 224 20.06 14.47 -25.36
CA VAL A 224 18.71 14.21 -24.88
C VAL A 224 18.32 12.78 -25.23
N VAL A 225 17.84 12.04 -24.23
CA VAL A 225 17.28 10.69 -24.38
C VAL A 225 15.80 10.85 -24.69
N SER A 226 15.40 10.56 -25.92
CA SER A 226 14.02 10.73 -26.40
C SER A 226 13.67 9.75 -27.51
N SER A 227 12.41 9.75 -27.96
CA SER A 227 11.96 9.00 -29.14
C SER A 227 12.30 7.50 -29.05
N ALA A 228 12.01 6.87 -27.91
CA ALA A 228 12.31 5.46 -27.63
C ALA A 228 13.81 5.08 -27.57
N VAL A 229 14.72 6.06 -27.43
CA VAL A 229 16.11 5.76 -27.03
C VAL A 229 16.11 5.18 -25.61
N THR A 230 16.79 4.05 -25.43
CA THR A 230 16.97 3.38 -24.14
C THR A 230 18.45 3.37 -23.76
N ILE A 231 18.75 3.72 -22.51
CA ILE A 231 20.10 3.58 -21.93
C ILE A 231 20.02 2.68 -20.70
N ASP A 232 20.70 1.55 -20.77
CA ASP A 232 20.86 0.59 -19.69
C ASP A 232 22.22 0.77 -19.00
N VAL A 233 22.23 1.33 -17.80
CA VAL A 233 23.42 1.44 -16.95
C VAL A 233 23.53 0.19 -16.09
N LYS A 234 24.48 -0.68 -16.41
CA LYS A 234 24.75 -1.92 -15.67
C LYS A 234 25.63 -1.64 -14.44
N SER A 235 25.82 -2.65 -13.60
CA SER A 235 26.67 -2.56 -12.41
C SER A 235 28.09 -2.09 -12.76
N GLY A 236 28.59 -1.08 -12.02
CA GLY A 236 29.87 -0.42 -12.27
C GLY A 236 29.90 0.56 -13.44
N GLY A 237 28.82 0.63 -14.23
CA GLY A 237 28.63 1.62 -15.29
C GLY A 237 28.22 2.97 -14.72
N ARG A 238 28.62 4.06 -15.38
CA ARG A 238 28.36 5.43 -14.92
C ARG A 238 27.69 6.26 -16.01
N LEU A 239 26.69 7.05 -15.65
CA LEU A 239 25.98 7.96 -16.54
C LEU A 239 26.02 9.39 -16.01
N GLN A 240 26.27 10.35 -16.90
CA GLN A 240 26.32 11.77 -16.62
C GLN A 240 25.48 12.58 -17.63
N GLY A 241 24.78 13.60 -17.15
CA GLY A 241 24.14 14.63 -17.99
C GLY A 241 22.86 14.18 -18.69
N ALA A 242 22.14 13.19 -18.15
CA ALA A 242 20.95 12.66 -18.80
C ALA A 242 19.76 13.64 -18.71
N ASN A 243 19.23 14.02 -19.87
CA ASN A 243 17.93 14.68 -20.01
C ASN A 243 16.96 13.73 -20.73
N ILE A 244 15.95 13.24 -20.03
CA ILE A 244 15.04 12.17 -20.47
C ILE A 244 13.66 12.75 -20.73
N GLN A 245 13.12 12.57 -21.94
CA GLN A 245 11.82 13.13 -22.33
C GLN A 245 11.19 12.35 -23.49
N ASN A 246 9.90 12.56 -23.77
CA ASN A 246 9.24 12.12 -25.01
C ASN A 246 9.54 10.65 -25.41
N GLY A 247 9.30 9.70 -24.49
CA GLY A 247 9.50 8.26 -24.69
C GLY A 247 10.94 7.77 -24.48
N GLY A 248 11.87 8.65 -24.09
CA GLY A 248 13.21 8.23 -23.69
C GLY A 248 13.20 7.46 -22.37
N THR A 249 14.07 6.46 -22.24
CA THR A 249 14.17 5.61 -21.05
C THR A 249 15.62 5.46 -20.58
N VAL A 250 15.85 5.58 -19.28
CA VAL A 250 17.11 5.20 -18.65
C VAL A 250 16.83 4.18 -17.55
N ASN A 251 17.46 3.02 -17.65
CA ASN A 251 17.41 1.97 -16.63
C ASN A 251 18.77 1.89 -15.92
N VAL A 252 18.78 2.06 -14.61
CA VAL A 252 19.97 1.94 -13.77
C VAL A 252 19.84 0.69 -12.93
N SER A 253 20.64 -0.33 -13.28
CA SER A 253 20.71 -1.58 -12.53
C SER A 253 21.37 -1.36 -11.16
N SER A 254 21.18 -2.30 -10.24
CA SER A 254 21.93 -2.28 -8.97
C SER A 254 23.45 -2.20 -9.22
N GLY A 255 24.13 -1.28 -8.54
CA GLY A 255 25.54 -0.95 -8.74
C GLY A 255 25.85 -0.02 -9.91
N GLY A 256 24.86 0.35 -10.74
CA GLY A 256 24.98 1.44 -11.71
C GLY A 256 24.98 2.81 -11.00
N ILE A 257 25.64 3.80 -11.60
CA ILE A 257 25.90 5.09 -10.94
C ILE A 257 25.45 6.26 -11.81
N LEU A 258 24.57 7.11 -11.26
CA LEU A 258 24.35 8.46 -11.78
C LEU A 258 25.37 9.40 -11.12
N THR A 259 26.15 10.15 -11.91
CA THR A 259 27.28 10.93 -11.36
C THR A 259 27.04 12.44 -11.32
N SER A 260 25.90 12.91 -11.85
CA SER A 260 25.55 14.34 -11.92
C SER A 260 24.03 14.50 -12.00
N SER A 261 23.58 15.68 -12.42
CA SER A 261 22.16 15.95 -12.64
C SER A 261 21.56 15.07 -13.73
N THR A 262 20.46 14.40 -13.41
CA THR A 262 19.56 13.72 -14.34
C THR A 262 18.20 14.41 -14.28
N VAL A 263 17.70 14.86 -15.42
CA VAL A 263 16.40 15.53 -15.53
C VAL A 263 15.44 14.61 -16.29
N VAL A 264 14.25 14.40 -15.74
CA VAL A 264 13.18 13.62 -16.36
C VAL A 264 12.01 14.55 -16.58
N SER A 265 11.69 14.79 -17.85
CA SER A 265 10.60 15.67 -18.28
C SER A 265 9.43 14.85 -18.82
N SER A 266 8.38 15.53 -19.28
CA SER A 266 7.16 14.89 -19.80
C SER A 266 7.43 13.73 -20.76
N GLY A 267 6.84 12.57 -20.45
CA GLY A 267 6.96 11.34 -21.23
C GLY A 267 8.31 10.62 -21.10
N GLY A 268 9.26 11.12 -20.31
CA GLY A 268 10.51 10.43 -19.98
C GLY A 268 10.34 9.44 -18.83
N LEU A 269 11.18 8.40 -18.80
CA LEU A 269 11.22 7.41 -17.73
C LEU A 269 12.65 7.22 -17.20
N LEU A 270 12.80 7.38 -15.89
CA LEU A 270 13.96 6.88 -15.15
C LEU A 270 13.53 5.69 -14.29
N SER A 271 14.13 4.52 -14.54
CA SER A 271 14.01 3.36 -13.67
C SER A 271 15.33 3.15 -12.94
N ALA A 272 15.41 3.50 -11.65
CA ALA A 272 16.66 3.45 -10.91
C ALA A 272 16.42 3.05 -9.46
N SER A 273 17.16 2.06 -8.96
CA SER A 273 17.07 1.63 -7.56
C SER A 273 17.62 2.67 -6.58
N ASN A 274 18.62 3.45 -6.99
CA ASN A 274 19.37 4.33 -6.11
C ASN A 274 19.63 5.72 -6.71
N VAL A 275 19.52 6.76 -5.89
CA VAL A 275 20.16 8.07 -6.15
C VAL A 275 21.45 8.13 -5.33
N ASN A 276 22.60 7.97 -6.00
CA ASN A 276 23.91 7.89 -5.33
C ASN A 276 24.36 9.23 -4.73
N SER A 277 25.32 9.19 -3.81
CA SER A 277 25.98 10.38 -3.26
C SER A 277 26.52 11.28 -4.37
N GLY A 278 26.21 12.58 -4.35
CA GLY A 278 26.62 13.56 -5.35
C GLY A 278 25.74 13.58 -6.61
N ALA A 279 24.81 12.62 -6.77
CA ALA A 279 23.83 12.63 -7.84
C ALA A 279 22.67 13.57 -7.51
N THR A 280 22.12 14.21 -8.54
CA THR A 280 20.86 14.96 -8.42
C THR A 280 19.87 14.45 -9.46
N VAL A 281 18.69 14.02 -9.02
CA VAL A 281 17.60 13.60 -9.91
C VAL A 281 16.48 14.62 -9.81
N ILE A 282 16.03 15.14 -10.95
CA ILE A 282 14.95 16.12 -11.05
C ILE A 282 13.85 15.52 -11.90
N ILE A 283 12.69 15.23 -11.30
CA ILE A 283 11.50 14.78 -12.00
C ILE A 283 10.57 15.98 -12.18
N GLN A 284 10.42 16.45 -13.42
CA GLN A 284 9.51 17.53 -13.78
C GLN A 284 8.10 16.98 -14.03
N SER A 285 7.13 17.89 -14.24
CA SER A 285 5.76 17.50 -14.53
C SER A 285 5.67 16.58 -15.75
N GLY A 286 4.96 15.46 -15.59
CA GLY A 286 4.81 14.40 -16.59
C GLY A 286 6.02 13.47 -16.76
N GLY A 287 7.10 13.69 -16.01
CA GLY A 287 8.24 12.77 -15.93
C GLY A 287 7.96 11.62 -14.96
N ASN A 288 8.48 10.44 -15.28
CA ASN A 288 8.22 9.22 -14.51
C ASN A 288 9.49 8.72 -13.83
N LEU A 289 9.34 8.32 -12.57
CA LEU A 289 10.36 7.63 -11.78
C LEU A 289 9.80 6.28 -11.35
N ALA A 290 10.56 5.21 -11.58
CA ALA A 290 10.17 3.85 -11.21
C ALA A 290 11.31 3.13 -10.47
N GLY A 291 10.91 2.20 -9.59
CA GLY A 291 11.85 1.29 -8.91
C GLY A 291 12.81 1.96 -7.94
N LEU A 292 12.56 3.19 -7.49
CA LEU A 292 13.41 3.85 -6.49
C LEU A 292 13.29 3.12 -5.15
N GLU A 293 14.44 2.74 -4.58
CA GLU A 293 14.54 2.12 -3.26
C GLU A 293 15.29 3.03 -2.29
N THR A 294 16.37 3.70 -2.71
CA THR A 294 17.19 4.52 -1.80
C THR A 294 17.65 5.85 -2.41
N VAL A 295 17.59 6.93 -1.61
CA VAL A 295 18.34 8.17 -1.83
C VAL A 295 19.49 8.18 -0.83
N ALA A 296 20.72 7.99 -1.31
CA ALA A 296 21.90 7.89 -0.45
C ALA A 296 22.24 9.23 0.21
N SER A 297 23.05 9.19 1.28
CA SER A 297 23.62 10.41 1.88
C SER A 297 24.39 11.21 0.82
N GLY A 298 24.12 12.52 0.73
CA GLY A 298 24.65 13.39 -0.31
C GLY A 298 23.95 13.29 -1.68
N GLY A 299 23.02 12.36 -1.85
CA GLY A 299 22.12 12.28 -3.02
C GLY A 299 20.95 13.25 -2.89
N ARG A 300 20.44 13.74 -4.02
CA ARG A 300 19.33 14.71 -4.07
C ARG A 300 18.27 14.27 -5.07
N LEU A 301 17.01 14.22 -4.64
CA LEU A 301 15.83 13.97 -5.46
C LEU A 301 14.88 15.17 -5.33
N SER A 302 14.50 15.76 -6.46
CA SER A 302 13.48 16.80 -6.53
C SER A 302 12.40 16.37 -7.50
N ALA A 303 11.21 16.12 -7.00
CA ALA A 303 10.10 15.59 -7.78
C ALA A 303 8.92 16.56 -7.82
N SER A 304 8.31 16.69 -9.00
CA SER A 304 7.12 17.52 -9.20
C SER A 304 5.90 16.99 -8.44
N VAL A 305 4.91 17.86 -8.23
CA VAL A 305 3.61 17.50 -7.66
C VAL A 305 2.87 16.62 -8.67
N GLY A 306 2.96 15.30 -8.48
CA GLY A 306 2.42 14.30 -9.41
C GLY A 306 3.28 13.05 -9.52
N THR A 307 4.57 13.14 -9.18
CA THR A 307 5.45 11.96 -9.14
C THR A 307 5.12 11.10 -7.93
N ILE A 308 4.74 9.83 -8.16
CA ILE A 308 4.38 8.89 -7.09
C ILE A 308 5.60 8.06 -6.68
N TYR A 309 5.89 8.02 -5.39
CA TYR A 309 6.84 7.08 -4.79
C TYR A 309 6.12 5.77 -4.50
N SER A 310 6.52 4.70 -5.20
CA SER A 310 5.94 3.36 -5.06
C SER A 310 6.88 2.46 -4.26
N GLY A 311 6.31 1.56 -3.45
CA GLY A 311 7.05 0.70 -2.54
C GLY A 311 7.64 1.47 -1.36
N THR A 312 8.70 0.91 -0.77
CA THR A 312 9.44 1.55 0.32
C THR A 312 10.66 2.29 -0.23
N VAL A 313 10.68 3.61 -0.09
CA VAL A 313 11.81 4.46 -0.44
C VAL A 313 12.52 4.89 0.85
N THR A 314 13.82 4.62 0.97
CA THR A 314 14.64 5.04 2.10
C THR A 314 15.48 6.25 1.73
N ASN A 315 15.36 7.33 2.49
CA ASN A 315 16.05 8.58 2.28
C ASN A 315 17.11 8.82 3.37
N TYR A 316 18.37 8.79 2.98
CA TYR A 316 19.53 9.23 3.76
C TYR A 316 20.06 10.60 3.31
N GLY A 317 19.50 11.18 2.25
CA GLY A 317 19.90 12.44 1.64
C GLY A 317 18.75 13.44 1.56
N PHE A 318 18.59 14.11 0.42
CA PHE A 318 17.56 15.14 0.25
C PHE A 318 16.46 14.68 -0.71
N VAL A 319 15.21 14.70 -0.25
CA VAL A 319 14.01 14.46 -1.09
C VAL A 319 13.09 15.68 -0.99
N SER A 320 12.71 16.26 -2.13
CA SER A 320 11.69 17.32 -2.16
C SER A 320 10.56 17.02 -3.14
N GLY A 321 9.34 17.30 -2.73
CA GLY A 321 8.12 17.08 -3.52
C GLY A 321 7.79 15.60 -3.73
N GLY A 322 6.95 15.32 -4.73
CA GLY A 322 6.38 14.00 -4.96
C GLY A 322 5.23 13.63 -4.02
N ILE A 323 4.66 12.45 -4.25
CA ILE A 323 3.46 11.92 -3.59
C ILE A 323 3.76 10.52 -3.07
N VAL A 324 3.41 10.24 -1.81
CA VAL A 324 3.31 8.86 -1.29
C VAL A 324 1.82 8.53 -1.18
N SER A 325 1.34 7.54 -1.92
CA SER A 325 -0.09 7.17 -2.00
C SER A 325 -0.24 5.67 -2.23
N GLY A 326 -1.28 5.05 -1.70
CA GLY A 326 -1.57 3.62 -1.82
C GLY A 326 -1.00 2.78 -0.67
N ALA A 327 -1.74 1.75 -0.26
CA ALA A 327 -1.35 0.86 0.82
C ALA A 327 0.01 0.19 0.55
N GLY A 328 0.88 0.19 1.55
CA GLY A 328 2.24 -0.39 1.46
C GLY A 328 3.30 0.58 0.92
N ASN A 329 2.92 1.76 0.41
CA ASN A 329 3.87 2.75 -0.08
C ASN A 329 4.36 3.63 1.09
N THR A 330 5.67 3.64 1.30
CA THR A 330 6.29 4.32 2.44
C THR A 330 7.54 5.07 2.02
N LEU A 331 7.66 6.35 2.40
CA LEU A 331 8.92 7.09 2.37
C LEU A 331 9.50 7.12 3.79
N VAL A 332 10.70 6.60 3.97
CA VAL A 332 11.40 6.52 5.27
C VAL A 332 12.58 7.48 5.23
N ALA A 333 12.55 8.56 5.99
CA ALA A 333 13.68 9.46 6.16
C ALA A 333 14.37 9.18 7.49
N SER A 334 15.63 8.75 7.48
CA SER A 334 16.41 8.49 8.71
C SER A 334 17.90 8.66 8.44
N GLY A 335 18.70 8.96 9.46
CA GLY A 335 20.16 9.01 9.29
C GLY A 335 20.90 9.66 10.45
N SER A 336 22.16 9.24 10.67
CA SER A 336 23.06 9.89 11.64
C SER A 336 23.60 11.20 11.08
N GLY A 337 23.36 12.32 11.79
CA GLY A 337 23.68 13.67 11.33
C GLY A 337 22.57 14.22 10.42
N ALA A 338 22.26 15.52 10.53
CA ALA A 338 21.08 16.21 9.97
C ALA A 338 20.99 16.29 8.42
N ASN A 339 21.37 15.22 7.71
CA ASN A 339 21.48 15.16 6.26
C ASN A 339 20.26 14.51 5.59
N SER A 340 19.42 13.77 6.33
CA SER A 340 18.17 13.23 5.80
C SER A 340 17.08 14.30 5.87
N VAL A 341 16.71 14.85 4.71
CA VAL A 341 15.76 15.95 4.60
C VAL A 341 14.61 15.57 3.68
N THR A 342 13.37 15.78 4.15
CA THR A 342 12.18 15.79 3.28
C THR A 342 11.58 17.19 3.21
N SER A 343 11.19 17.63 2.01
CA SER A 343 10.63 18.96 1.82
C SER A 343 9.40 18.96 0.91
N GLY A 344 8.24 19.33 1.44
CA GLY A 344 7.01 19.48 0.64
C GLY A 344 6.49 18.18 0.04
N VAL A 345 6.75 17.03 0.68
CA VAL A 345 6.20 15.73 0.25
C VAL A 345 4.70 15.71 0.53
N SER A 346 3.90 15.30 -0.46
CA SER A 346 2.46 15.09 -0.27
C SER A 346 2.16 13.64 0.11
N ILE A 347 1.35 13.41 1.13
CA ILE A 347 1.00 12.06 1.60
C ILE A 347 -0.51 11.86 1.40
N GLN A 348 -0.88 10.86 0.62
CA GLN A 348 -2.26 10.53 0.28
C GLN A 348 -2.68 9.15 0.79
N SER A 349 -3.92 8.76 0.50
CA SER A 349 -4.61 7.61 1.08
C SER A 349 -3.76 6.34 1.07
N GLY A 350 -3.54 5.76 2.25
CA GLY A 350 -2.74 4.54 2.44
C GLY A 350 -1.22 4.74 2.38
N GLY A 351 -0.74 5.92 1.96
CA GLY A 351 0.68 6.26 1.94
C GLY A 351 1.20 6.70 3.31
N VAL A 352 2.48 6.41 3.57
CA VAL A 352 3.15 6.73 4.84
C VAL A 352 4.45 7.50 4.62
N LEU A 353 4.66 8.57 5.37
CA LEU A 353 6.00 9.15 5.57
C LEU A 353 6.43 8.91 7.02
N TYR A 354 7.58 8.26 7.19
CA TYR A 354 8.23 8.06 8.47
C TYR A 354 9.46 8.96 8.58
N LEU A 355 9.49 9.81 9.61
CA LEU A 355 10.65 10.64 9.97
C LEU A 355 11.33 10.03 11.20
N GLY A 356 12.47 9.37 10.98
CA GLY A 356 13.30 8.76 12.00
C GLY A 356 14.32 9.70 12.63
N SER A 357 15.14 9.16 13.54
CA SER A 357 16.21 9.90 14.21
C SER A 357 17.15 10.61 13.21
N GLY A 358 17.44 11.89 13.47
CA GLY A 358 18.31 12.74 12.66
C GLY A 358 17.67 13.28 11.37
N ALA A 359 16.45 12.85 11.03
CA ALA A 359 15.73 13.39 9.89
C ALA A 359 15.12 14.76 10.20
N THR A 360 15.13 15.66 9.21
CA THR A 360 14.36 16.92 9.24
C THR A 360 13.35 16.90 8.11
N GLY A 361 12.07 17.08 8.40
CA GLY A 361 11.04 16.83 7.39
C GLY A 361 9.88 17.81 7.41
N SER A 362 9.41 18.16 6.21
CA SER A 362 8.11 18.80 6.00
C SER A 362 7.24 18.00 5.04
N ALA A 363 5.96 17.91 5.39
CA ALA A 363 4.96 17.18 4.62
C ALA A 363 3.60 17.88 4.61
N ASN A 364 2.88 17.66 3.51
CA ASN A 364 1.50 18.06 3.33
C ASN A 364 0.64 16.78 3.33
N LEU A 365 -0.20 16.59 4.34
CA LEU A 365 -1.09 15.43 4.37
C LEU A 365 -2.35 15.75 3.57
N VAL A 366 -2.64 14.98 2.54
CA VAL A 366 -3.73 15.22 1.61
C VAL A 366 -4.50 13.92 1.49
N GLU A 367 -5.61 13.77 2.23
CA GLU A 367 -6.60 12.68 2.04
C GLU A 367 -6.12 11.29 2.49
N GLY A 368 -6.26 10.94 3.77
CA GLY A 368 -6.06 9.57 4.27
C GLY A 368 -4.62 9.10 4.49
N GLY A 369 -3.62 9.98 4.29
CA GLY A 369 -2.20 9.66 4.47
C GLY A 369 -1.72 9.70 5.93
N LYS A 370 -0.64 9.00 6.25
CA LYS A 370 -0.01 8.99 7.59
C LYS A 370 1.38 9.65 7.58
N LEU A 371 1.62 10.56 8.51
CA LEU A 371 2.95 11.05 8.88
C LEU A 371 3.30 10.55 10.28
N GLU A 372 4.44 9.89 10.44
CA GLU A 372 4.96 9.43 11.73
C GLU A 372 6.29 10.11 12.01
N ILE A 373 6.41 10.73 13.19
CA ILE A 373 7.58 11.51 13.58
C ILE A 373 8.18 10.89 14.84
N ALA A 374 9.23 10.13 14.65
CA ALA A 374 9.89 9.35 15.69
C ALA A 374 10.92 10.17 16.48
N ARG A 375 11.35 9.60 17.62
CA ARG A 375 12.36 10.21 18.50
C ARG A 375 13.60 10.67 17.75
N GLY A 376 13.99 11.93 17.98
CA GLY A 376 15.18 12.53 17.40
C GLY A 376 15.01 13.06 15.97
N ALA A 377 13.80 12.96 15.40
CA ALA A 377 13.44 13.70 14.20
C ALA A 377 13.16 15.18 14.54
N THR A 378 13.38 16.06 13.57
CA THR A 378 13.06 17.48 13.65
C THR A 378 11.89 17.80 12.70
N PRO A 379 10.65 17.88 13.19
CA PRO A 379 9.52 18.29 12.36
C PRO A 379 9.71 19.74 11.89
N SER A 380 9.36 20.03 10.65
CA SER A 380 9.40 21.38 10.08
C SER A 380 8.20 21.60 9.16
N ASN A 381 7.41 22.65 9.35
CA ASN A 381 6.30 23.03 8.45
C ASN A 381 5.34 21.89 8.02
N ASN A 382 5.10 20.92 8.91
CA ASN A 382 4.13 19.84 8.67
C ASN A 382 2.71 20.37 8.85
N ARG A 383 1.79 19.95 7.99
CA ARG A 383 0.39 20.40 8.06
C ARG A 383 -0.60 19.39 7.51
N PHE A 384 -1.83 19.47 8.02
CA PHE A 384 -2.99 18.91 7.35
C PHE A 384 -3.32 19.78 6.13
N GLY A 385 -3.45 19.15 4.97
CA GLY A 385 -3.96 19.75 3.74
C GLY A 385 -5.50 19.79 3.73
N ASN A 386 -6.07 20.00 2.55
CA ASN A 386 -7.52 20.15 2.38
C ASN A 386 -8.31 18.81 2.37
N GLY A 387 -7.63 17.67 2.51
CA GLY A 387 -8.28 16.35 2.54
C GLY A 387 -8.69 15.91 3.95
N THR A 388 -9.42 14.79 4.04
CA THR A 388 -9.87 14.16 5.31
C THR A 388 -9.18 12.81 5.54
N GLY A 389 -9.27 12.25 6.75
CA GLY A 389 -8.71 10.93 7.09
C GLY A 389 -7.19 10.89 7.33
N GLY A 390 -6.50 12.02 7.21
CA GLY A 390 -5.06 12.11 7.44
C GLY A 390 -4.70 11.98 8.93
N THR A 391 -3.56 11.35 9.22
CA THR A 391 -3.05 11.17 10.59
C THR A 391 -1.62 11.67 10.72
N ILE A 392 -1.36 12.52 11.70
CA ILE A 392 0.01 12.86 12.15
C ILE A 392 0.23 12.21 13.51
N GLN A 393 1.28 11.41 13.65
CA GLN A 393 1.66 10.76 14.91
C GLN A 393 3.01 11.30 15.40
N ILE A 394 3.07 11.63 16.68
CA ILE A 394 4.22 12.25 17.34
C ILE A 394 4.70 11.35 18.48
N ASP A 395 5.90 10.81 18.34
CA ASP A 395 6.46 9.87 19.31
C ASP A 395 7.26 10.57 20.42
N SER A 396 7.77 9.76 21.35
CA SER A 396 8.50 10.22 22.52
C SER A 396 9.69 11.13 22.20
N GLY A 397 9.79 12.26 22.91
CA GLY A 397 10.89 13.22 22.76
C GLY A 397 10.79 14.14 21.55
N VAL A 398 9.67 14.12 20.83
CA VAL A 398 9.37 15.07 19.75
C VAL A 398 8.33 16.09 20.23
N THR A 399 8.49 17.34 19.81
CA THR A 399 7.52 18.41 20.08
C THR A 399 6.77 18.80 18.80
N TRP A 400 5.45 18.69 18.84
CA TRP A 400 4.55 19.25 17.84
C TRP A 400 4.08 20.65 18.22
N SER A 401 4.03 21.55 17.24
CA SER A 401 3.39 22.86 17.36
C SER A 401 2.88 23.33 16.02
N ASN A 402 1.68 23.94 16.00
CA ASN A 402 1.18 24.70 14.86
C ASN A 402 1.23 26.22 15.10
N ASN A 403 1.95 26.65 16.14
CA ASN A 403 2.10 28.04 16.58
C ASN A 403 0.75 28.73 16.86
N ASN A 404 -0.25 27.99 17.35
CA ASN A 404 -1.62 28.47 17.56
C ASN A 404 -2.27 29.06 16.30
N SER A 405 -1.89 28.58 15.12
CA SER A 405 -2.42 29.05 13.85
C SER A 405 -3.61 28.20 13.43
N SER A 406 -4.78 28.81 13.26
CA SER A 406 -5.98 28.13 12.75
C SER A 406 -5.81 27.63 11.32
N SER A 407 -5.01 28.31 10.49
CA SER A 407 -4.70 27.87 9.12
C SER A 407 -3.82 26.61 9.07
N LEU A 408 -3.23 26.23 10.20
CA LEU A 408 -2.44 25.01 10.39
C LEU A 408 -3.09 24.08 11.43
N GLY A 409 -4.38 24.28 11.71
CA GLY A 409 -5.16 23.52 12.67
C GLY A 409 -5.35 22.05 12.28
N VAL A 410 -5.81 21.26 13.24
CA VAL A 410 -6.35 19.93 12.96
C VAL A 410 -7.73 20.11 12.33
N THR A 411 -7.83 19.87 11.03
CA THR A 411 -9.04 20.11 10.22
C THR A 411 -10.01 18.93 10.25
N SER A 412 -11.23 19.14 9.76
CA SER A 412 -12.29 18.14 9.75
C SER A 412 -11.86 16.79 9.18
N GLY A 413 -12.16 15.70 9.90
CA GLY A 413 -11.83 14.33 9.53
C GLY A 413 -10.36 13.94 9.69
N ASN A 414 -9.48 14.84 10.14
CA ASN A 414 -8.07 14.55 10.37
C ASN A 414 -7.77 14.34 11.86
N THR A 415 -6.73 13.53 12.14
CA THR A 415 -6.32 13.18 13.51
C THR A 415 -4.87 13.54 13.78
N LEU A 416 -4.62 14.25 14.88
CA LEU A 416 -3.28 14.38 15.48
C LEU A 416 -3.17 13.40 16.65
N VAL A 417 -2.12 12.59 16.69
CA VAL A 417 -1.86 11.63 17.76
C VAL A 417 -0.54 11.98 18.44
N ILE A 418 -0.58 12.14 19.75
CA ILE A 418 0.59 12.36 20.59
C ILE A 418 0.78 11.11 21.45
N GLU A 419 1.83 10.36 21.18
CA GLU A 419 2.15 9.14 21.91
C GLU A 419 2.80 9.45 23.27
N SER A 420 3.01 8.41 24.09
CA SER A 420 3.66 8.55 25.39
C SER A 420 5.05 9.20 25.27
N GLY A 421 5.30 10.23 26.07
CA GLY A 421 6.52 11.03 26.05
C GLY A 421 6.61 12.03 24.89
N GLY A 422 5.64 12.07 23.98
CA GLY A 422 5.51 13.11 22.95
C GLY A 422 5.01 14.41 23.57
N THR A 423 5.41 15.56 23.00
CA THR A 423 5.02 16.88 23.49
C THR A 423 4.17 17.61 22.46
N VAL A 424 3.10 18.26 22.91
CA VAL A 424 2.25 19.13 22.09
C VAL A 424 2.18 20.53 22.67
N SER A 425 2.31 21.54 21.82
CA SER A 425 2.32 22.95 22.21
C SER A 425 1.65 23.79 21.15
N GLY A 426 0.64 24.58 21.52
CA GLY A 426 0.07 25.55 20.61
C GLY A 426 -0.60 24.91 19.39
N THR A 427 -1.61 24.07 19.61
CA THR A 427 -2.43 23.45 18.55
C THR A 427 -3.83 24.03 18.58
N VAL A 428 -4.42 24.23 17.40
CA VAL A 428 -5.84 24.57 17.22
C VAL A 428 -6.56 23.38 16.61
N ILE A 429 -7.57 22.86 17.29
CA ILE A 429 -8.43 21.79 16.83
C ILE A 429 -9.71 22.45 16.29
N LEU A 430 -10.00 22.25 15.01
CA LEU A 430 -11.15 22.84 14.33
C LEU A 430 -12.34 21.88 14.34
N ALA A 431 -13.50 22.36 13.90
CA ALA A 431 -14.71 21.55 13.77
C ALA A 431 -14.45 20.26 12.97
N GLY A 432 -14.84 19.11 13.54
CA GLY A 432 -14.63 17.77 12.98
C GLY A 432 -13.19 17.24 13.07
N GLY A 433 -12.23 18.04 13.55
CA GLY A 433 -10.84 17.61 13.76
C GLY A 433 -10.67 16.96 15.14
N THR A 434 -9.75 16.01 15.24
CA THR A 434 -9.50 15.27 16.50
C THR A 434 -8.03 15.30 16.89
N THR A 435 -7.72 15.63 18.15
CA THR A 435 -6.40 15.36 18.73
C THR A 435 -6.53 14.29 19.82
N LYS A 436 -5.66 13.28 19.79
CA LYS A 436 -5.56 12.22 20.79
C LYS A 436 -4.20 12.31 21.48
N ILE A 437 -4.19 12.36 22.80
CA ILE A 437 -2.98 12.38 23.62
C ILE A 437 -2.98 11.13 24.50
N ALA A 438 -2.02 10.24 24.26
CA ALA A 438 -1.85 9.02 25.02
C ALA A 438 -1.35 9.31 26.45
N GLU A 439 -1.45 8.30 27.31
CA GLU A 439 -0.92 8.37 28.66
C GLU A 439 0.59 8.61 28.68
N GLY A 440 1.01 9.60 29.48
CA GLY A 440 2.40 10.08 29.50
C GLY A 440 2.73 11.08 28.39
N GLY A 441 1.78 11.49 27.55
CA GLY A 441 1.93 12.64 26.65
C GLY A 441 1.98 13.97 27.43
N ILE A 442 2.65 14.98 26.86
CA ILE A 442 2.94 16.25 27.54
C ILE A 442 2.28 17.42 26.81
N ILE A 443 1.51 18.22 27.55
CA ILE A 443 1.00 19.52 27.07
C ILE A 443 1.90 20.62 27.64
N SER A 444 2.71 21.28 26.80
CA SER A 444 3.62 22.35 27.23
C SER A 444 3.11 23.78 26.94
N GLY A 445 2.16 23.91 26.02
CA GLY A 445 1.52 25.18 25.64
C GLY A 445 -0.01 25.07 25.62
N VAL A 446 -0.68 26.10 25.10
CA VAL A 446 -2.15 26.11 25.01
C VAL A 446 -2.64 25.16 23.92
N GLN A 447 -3.60 24.29 24.22
CA GLN A 447 -4.37 23.54 23.22
C GLN A 447 -5.75 24.19 23.09
N THR A 448 -6.06 24.71 21.91
CA THR A 448 -7.34 25.38 21.64
C THR A 448 -8.28 24.42 20.93
N VAL A 449 -9.44 24.13 21.54
CA VAL A 449 -10.49 23.28 20.98
C VAL A 449 -11.62 24.19 20.50
N SER A 450 -11.81 24.29 19.19
CA SER A 450 -12.91 25.09 18.61
C SER A 450 -14.26 24.40 18.79
N SER A 451 -15.37 25.14 18.60
CA SER A 451 -16.71 24.53 18.48
C SER A 451 -16.72 23.41 17.43
N GLY A 452 -17.22 22.23 17.82
CA GLY A 452 -17.26 21.00 17.02
C GLY A 452 -15.93 20.26 16.91
N GLY A 453 -14.84 20.73 17.55
CA GLY A 453 -13.56 20.03 17.61
C GLY A 453 -13.47 19.13 18.85
N THR A 454 -12.63 18.10 18.78
CA THR A 454 -12.51 17.09 19.85
C THR A 454 -11.05 16.91 20.31
N LEU A 455 -10.83 17.03 21.62
CA LEU A 455 -9.58 16.65 22.29
C LEU A 455 -9.83 15.43 23.16
N ILE A 456 -9.04 14.37 22.97
CA ILE A 456 -9.07 13.14 23.78
C ILE A 456 -7.74 13.00 24.50
N LEU A 457 -7.76 12.77 25.82
CA LEU A 457 -6.55 12.55 26.60
C LEU A 457 -6.76 11.49 27.69
N ASN A 458 -5.70 10.76 28.02
CA ASN A 458 -5.65 9.87 29.19
C ASN A 458 -4.44 10.27 30.01
N GLY A 459 -4.60 10.81 31.23
CA GLY A 459 -3.48 11.15 32.10
C GLY A 459 -2.43 12.06 31.46
N THR A 460 -2.63 13.39 31.52
CA THR A 460 -1.64 14.35 31.01
C THR A 460 -1.30 15.43 32.02
N ALA A 461 -0.01 15.76 32.12
CA ALA A 461 0.49 16.90 32.87
C ALA A 461 1.81 17.42 32.26
N GLY A 462 1.83 18.73 32.03
CA GLY A 462 2.96 19.57 31.65
C GLY A 462 2.60 21.00 32.09
N THR A 463 3.35 22.01 31.69
CA THR A 463 3.05 23.41 32.10
C THR A 463 1.93 24.08 31.30
N GLY A 464 1.40 23.42 30.27
CA GLY A 464 0.41 24.01 29.36
C GLY A 464 -1.03 23.96 29.88
N SER A 465 -1.96 24.43 29.04
CA SER A 465 -3.39 24.56 29.36
C SER A 465 -4.28 24.08 28.20
N ILE A 466 -5.55 23.84 28.51
CA ILE A 466 -6.60 23.48 27.55
C ILE A 466 -7.59 24.64 27.50
N ASN A 467 -7.86 25.15 26.31
CA ASN A 467 -8.80 26.23 26.07
C ASN A 467 -9.93 25.71 25.18
N LEU A 468 -11.12 25.51 25.75
CA LEU A 468 -12.31 25.18 24.99
C LEU A 468 -12.87 26.49 24.42
N ALA A 469 -12.47 26.82 23.20
CA ALA A 469 -12.79 28.08 22.56
C ALA A 469 -14.03 27.93 21.68
N GLY A 470 -15.19 28.32 22.19
CA GLY A 470 -16.42 28.36 21.40
C GLY A 470 -17.62 27.89 22.21
N ASN A 471 -18.67 27.47 21.51
CA ASN A 471 -19.87 26.92 22.11
C ASN A 471 -20.17 25.58 21.41
N GLY A 472 -19.69 24.47 21.97
CA GLY A 472 -19.76 23.13 21.38
C GLY A 472 -18.42 22.42 21.22
N ALA A 473 -17.38 22.81 21.96
CA ALA A 473 -16.10 22.09 22.00
C ALA A 473 -16.23 20.80 22.83
N GLN A 474 -15.48 19.75 22.46
CA GLN A 474 -15.48 18.48 23.20
C GLN A 474 -14.11 18.15 23.77
N LEU A 475 -14.07 17.84 25.06
CA LEU A 475 -12.93 17.28 25.77
C LEU A 475 -13.32 15.92 26.35
N THR A 476 -12.64 14.86 25.96
CA THR A 476 -12.84 13.51 26.50
C THR A 476 -11.62 13.10 27.32
N ILE A 477 -11.84 12.73 28.57
CA ILE A 477 -10.84 12.14 29.47
C ILE A 477 -11.08 10.63 29.46
N SER A 478 -10.24 9.91 28.73
CA SER A 478 -10.45 8.51 28.39
C SER A 478 -9.91 7.51 29.40
N GLY A 479 -9.41 7.96 30.55
CA GLY A 479 -8.91 7.12 31.64
C GLY A 479 -9.20 7.72 33.01
N THR A 480 -8.79 7.04 34.07
CA THR A 480 -9.00 7.47 35.46
C THR A 480 -7.96 8.48 35.97
N ASN A 481 -6.87 8.68 35.21
CA ASN A 481 -5.83 9.65 35.54
C ASN A 481 -6.26 11.05 35.06
N MET A 482 -6.66 11.91 36.00
CA MET A 482 -7.15 13.26 35.69
C MET A 482 -6.02 14.20 35.25
N PRO A 483 -6.24 15.03 34.22
CA PRO A 483 -5.26 16.02 33.80
C PRO A 483 -5.06 17.09 34.88
N THR A 484 -3.80 17.48 35.12
CA THR A 484 -3.51 18.60 36.05
C THR A 484 -3.49 19.96 35.38
N ASN A 485 -3.67 19.99 34.05
CA ASN A 485 -3.72 21.21 33.24
C ASN A 485 -4.96 22.03 33.57
N THR A 486 -4.85 23.37 33.46
CA THR A 486 -6.02 24.26 33.58
C THR A 486 -6.88 24.16 32.34
N ILE A 487 -8.18 23.94 32.52
CA ILE A 487 -9.20 23.93 31.47
C ILE A 487 -9.96 25.26 31.56
N SER A 488 -9.91 26.07 30.50
CA SER A 488 -10.52 27.40 30.42
C SER A 488 -11.39 27.55 29.16
N GLY A 489 -12.08 28.69 29.03
CA GLY A 489 -12.84 29.05 27.82
C GLY A 489 -14.25 28.45 27.73
N TRP A 490 -14.58 27.56 28.67
CA TRP A 490 -15.84 26.81 28.71
C TRP A 490 -17.09 27.69 28.54
N SER A 491 -18.00 27.23 27.68
CA SER A 491 -19.33 27.79 27.42
C SER A 491 -20.43 26.74 27.62
N PRO A 492 -21.72 27.13 27.76
CA PRO A 492 -22.80 26.21 28.13
C PRO A 492 -23.00 24.95 27.26
N ASN A 493 -22.62 24.94 25.98
CA ASN A 493 -22.76 23.75 25.11
C ASN A 493 -21.47 22.96 24.91
N ASP A 494 -20.38 23.31 25.60
CA ASP A 494 -19.18 22.47 25.58
C ASP A 494 -19.43 21.15 26.32
N LYS A 495 -18.61 20.13 26.06
CA LYS A 495 -18.69 18.82 26.71
C LYS A 495 -17.33 18.43 27.33
N ILE A 496 -17.31 18.11 28.63
CA ILE A 496 -16.23 17.36 29.29
C ILE A 496 -16.79 15.98 29.59
N GLU A 497 -16.26 14.98 28.91
CA GLU A 497 -16.67 13.59 29.03
C GLU A 497 -15.61 12.83 29.84
N LEU A 498 -16.07 12.02 30.81
CA LEU A 498 -15.22 11.15 31.63
C LEU A 498 -15.46 9.70 31.25
N ALA A 499 -14.96 9.29 30.09
CA ALA A 499 -15.33 8.02 29.45
C ALA A 499 -14.97 6.76 30.27
N SER A 500 -14.11 6.87 31.28
CA SER A 500 -13.76 5.76 32.20
C SER A 500 -14.38 5.86 33.59
N ILE A 501 -15.27 6.83 33.83
CA ILE A 501 -15.95 7.00 35.11
C ILE A 501 -17.45 6.79 34.88
N PRO A 502 -17.98 5.61 35.22
CA PRO A 502 -19.41 5.33 35.07
C PRO A 502 -20.24 6.30 35.91
N LYS A 503 -21.33 6.82 35.34
CA LYS A 503 -22.24 7.72 36.06
C LYS A 503 -22.75 7.09 37.36
N ALA A 504 -23.10 5.80 37.35
CA ALA A 504 -23.55 5.06 38.53
C ALA A 504 -22.54 5.06 39.70
N SER A 505 -21.25 5.31 39.44
CA SER A 505 -20.24 5.43 40.49
C SER A 505 -20.27 6.80 41.19
N ILE A 506 -20.87 7.83 40.59
CA ILE A 506 -20.83 9.22 41.06
C ILE A 506 -21.83 9.41 42.21
N LYS A 507 -21.32 9.81 43.39
CA LYS A 507 -22.11 10.14 44.58
C LYS A 507 -22.54 11.61 44.61
N SER A 508 -21.61 12.51 44.25
CA SER A 508 -21.84 13.95 44.27
C SER A 508 -20.83 14.68 43.41
N VAL A 509 -21.21 15.86 42.90
CA VAL A 509 -20.30 16.77 42.20
C VAL A 509 -20.27 18.11 42.91
N THR A 510 -19.07 18.56 43.25
CA THR A 510 -18.82 19.83 43.94
C THR A 510 -18.06 20.75 43.02
N THR A 511 -18.63 21.92 42.73
CA THR A 511 -17.97 22.99 41.97
C THR A 511 -17.45 24.06 42.90
N THR A 512 -16.21 24.50 42.72
CA THR A 512 -15.61 25.64 43.41
C THR A 512 -15.16 26.68 42.40
N ALA A 513 -14.64 27.82 42.87
CA ALA A 513 -14.01 28.81 41.99
C ALA A 513 -12.77 28.24 41.26
N SER A 514 -12.11 27.21 41.80
CA SER A 514 -10.87 26.64 41.27
C SER A 514 -11.07 25.39 40.41
N GLY A 515 -12.24 24.75 40.44
CA GLY A 515 -12.48 23.54 39.65
C GLY A 515 -13.72 22.74 40.03
N ILE A 516 -13.74 21.51 39.54
CA ILE A 516 -14.81 20.53 39.73
C ILE A 516 -14.22 19.32 40.45
N THR A 517 -14.90 18.83 41.48
CA THR A 517 -14.57 17.57 42.16
C THR A 517 -15.77 16.63 42.09
N ILE A 518 -15.51 15.40 41.67
CA ILE A 518 -16.51 14.36 41.39
C ILE A 518 -16.20 13.24 42.37
N ALA A 519 -17.03 13.13 43.40
CA ALA A 519 -16.87 12.08 44.40
C ALA A 519 -17.54 10.80 43.91
N THR A 520 -16.81 9.69 43.92
CA THR A 520 -17.33 8.40 43.44
C THR A 520 -17.29 7.32 44.53
N THR A 521 -17.77 6.12 44.21
CA THR A 521 -17.59 4.92 45.05
C THR A 521 -16.13 4.49 45.14
N ASN A 522 -15.31 4.79 44.13
CA ASN A 522 -13.96 4.26 43.96
C ASN A 522 -12.85 5.32 44.15
N GLY A 523 -13.21 6.55 44.57
CA GLY A 523 -12.29 7.66 44.80
C GLY A 523 -12.81 8.98 44.23
N ASP A 524 -12.17 10.08 44.59
CA ASP A 524 -12.57 11.41 44.13
C ASP A 524 -11.69 11.85 42.96
N TYR A 525 -12.31 12.43 41.94
CA TYR A 525 -11.63 12.94 40.75
C TYR A 525 -11.79 14.45 40.67
N SER A 526 -10.69 15.17 40.47
CA SER A 526 -10.71 16.64 40.41
C SER A 526 -10.15 17.17 39.09
N LEU A 527 -10.86 18.15 38.52
CA LEU A 527 -10.45 18.89 37.33
C LEU A 527 -10.25 20.37 37.66
N LYS A 528 -9.17 20.96 37.14
CA LYS A 528 -8.91 22.40 37.27
C LYS A 528 -9.68 23.16 36.20
N VAL A 529 -10.93 23.50 36.51
CA VAL A 529 -11.83 24.27 35.65
C VAL A 529 -12.21 25.57 36.37
N PRO A 530 -11.38 26.63 36.31
CA PRO A 530 -11.68 27.88 37.00
C PRO A 530 -13.01 28.47 36.52
N GLY A 531 -13.84 28.93 37.47
CA GLY A 531 -15.15 29.50 37.16
C GLY A 531 -16.25 28.49 36.87
N ALA A 532 -16.03 27.19 37.09
CA ALA A 532 -17.04 26.14 36.91
C ALA A 532 -18.33 26.35 37.73
N SER A 533 -18.29 27.10 38.84
CA SER A 533 -19.49 27.45 39.61
C SER A 533 -20.39 28.50 38.94
N THR A 534 -19.95 29.12 37.84
CA THR A 534 -20.66 30.23 37.15
C THR A 534 -21.71 29.74 36.16
N TYR A 535 -21.48 28.56 35.58
CA TYR A 535 -22.34 27.91 34.60
C TYR A 535 -22.71 26.57 35.22
N GLY A 536 -23.98 26.35 35.57
CA GLY A 536 -24.42 25.08 36.17
C GLY A 536 -23.99 23.86 35.34
N TYR A 537 -23.89 22.69 35.95
CA TYR A 537 -23.52 21.45 35.27
C TYR A 537 -24.71 20.48 35.21
N GLU A 538 -24.75 19.65 34.18
CA GLU A 538 -25.68 18.52 34.06
C GLU A 538 -24.85 17.24 33.85
N LEU A 539 -25.10 16.20 34.66
CA LEU A 539 -24.45 14.90 34.49
C LEU A 539 -25.16 14.11 33.38
N GLN A 540 -24.52 14.00 32.24
CA GLN A 540 -24.97 13.18 31.10
C GLN A 540 -24.22 11.84 31.07
N ASP A 541 -24.91 10.80 30.62
CA ASP A 541 -24.38 9.43 30.48
C ASP A 541 -23.92 9.33 29.03
N ASP A 542 -22.75 8.75 28.78
CA ASP A 542 -22.26 8.58 27.41
C ASP A 542 -23.08 7.52 26.66
N GLY A 543 -23.84 6.68 27.36
CA GLY A 543 -24.78 5.73 26.81
C GLY A 543 -24.17 4.52 26.11
N HIS A 544 -22.88 4.16 26.31
CA HIS A 544 -22.23 3.17 25.43
C HIS A 544 -21.38 2.06 26.06
N GLY A 545 -22.05 1.01 26.54
CA GLY A 545 -21.51 -0.35 26.48
C GLY A 545 -21.50 -1.00 25.08
N ASN A 546 -21.24 -0.24 24.01
CA ASN A 546 -21.22 -0.55 22.56
C ASN A 546 -22.55 -0.69 21.77
N THR A 547 -22.49 -0.07 20.58
CA THR A 547 -23.47 0.13 19.49
C THR A 547 -24.87 0.55 19.93
N ILE A 548 -25.12 1.88 20.00
CA ILE A 548 -26.50 2.37 19.99
C ILE A 548 -27.11 2.05 18.64
N TYR A 549 -28.08 1.15 18.69
CA TYR A 549 -29.08 0.96 17.68
C TYR A 549 -30.38 1.52 18.23
N THR A 550 -30.97 2.43 17.48
CA THR A 550 -32.20 3.11 17.88
C THR A 550 -33.37 2.11 17.89
N THR A 551 -34.26 2.15 18.90
CA THR A 551 -35.39 1.21 19.10
C THR A 551 -36.73 1.79 18.62
N CYS A 552 -37.05 1.70 17.33
CA CYS A 552 -38.06 2.55 16.71
C CYS A 552 -39.13 1.81 15.92
N PHE A 553 -40.29 2.45 15.76
CA PHE A 553 -41.32 2.08 14.79
C PHE A 553 -41.04 2.73 13.43
N ALA A 554 -41.23 2.02 12.32
CA ALA A 554 -41.24 2.67 11.02
C ALA A 554 -42.50 3.54 10.83
N GLU A 555 -42.40 4.58 10.01
CA GLU A 555 -43.55 5.37 9.55
C GLU A 555 -44.69 4.46 9.06
N GLY A 556 -45.93 4.82 9.41
CA GLY A 556 -47.14 4.08 9.07
C GLY A 556 -47.54 3.00 10.07
N THR A 557 -46.69 2.70 11.07
CA THR A 557 -47.01 1.72 12.13
C THR A 557 -48.20 2.22 12.95
N LEU A 558 -49.25 1.42 13.07
CA LEU A 558 -50.44 1.76 13.84
C LEU A 558 -50.28 1.48 15.33
N ILE A 559 -50.48 2.50 16.15
CA ILE A 559 -50.51 2.43 17.62
C ILE A 559 -51.96 2.45 18.09
N LYS A 560 -52.31 1.57 19.03
CA LYS A 560 -53.66 1.50 19.60
C LYS A 560 -53.94 2.70 20.50
N THR A 561 -55.03 3.42 20.23
CA THR A 561 -55.53 4.54 21.05
C THR A 561 -56.95 4.23 21.56
N PRO A 562 -57.48 4.97 22.54
CA PRO A 562 -58.86 4.78 23.00
C PRO A 562 -59.94 4.95 21.91
N SER A 563 -59.65 5.75 20.88
CA SER A 563 -60.54 6.03 19.75
C SER A 563 -60.36 5.11 18.54
N GLY A 564 -59.47 4.11 18.62
CA GLY A 564 -59.08 3.25 17.51
C GLY A 564 -57.58 3.29 17.25
N GLU A 565 -57.14 2.72 16.14
CA GLU A 565 -55.72 2.71 15.77
C GLU A 565 -55.32 4.01 15.07
N ALA A 566 -54.14 4.53 15.37
CA ALA A 566 -53.58 5.75 14.76
C ALA A 566 -52.14 5.51 14.32
N ALA A 567 -51.75 6.01 13.15
CA ALA A 567 -50.38 5.88 12.67
C ALA A 567 -49.41 6.67 13.55
N VAL A 568 -48.24 6.09 13.84
CA VAL A 568 -47.29 6.62 14.83
C VAL A 568 -46.86 8.05 14.54
N GLU A 569 -46.70 8.42 13.27
CA GLU A 569 -46.33 9.76 12.80
C GLU A 569 -47.43 10.81 13.01
N THR A 570 -48.68 10.39 13.27
CA THR A 570 -49.81 11.29 13.53
C THR A 570 -50.01 11.60 15.01
N LEU A 571 -49.31 10.89 15.89
CA LEU A 571 -49.37 11.12 17.33
C LEU A 571 -48.62 12.41 17.69
N ALA A 572 -49.04 13.03 18.79
CA ALA A 572 -48.37 14.19 19.37
C ALA A 572 -48.29 14.06 20.89
N PRO A 573 -47.35 14.74 21.58
CA PRO A 573 -47.37 14.83 23.03
C PRO A 573 -48.76 15.17 23.58
N GLY A 574 -49.22 14.42 24.57
CA GLY A 574 -50.58 14.45 25.13
C GLY A 574 -51.57 13.48 24.47
N SER A 575 -51.24 12.86 23.33
CA SER A 575 -52.09 11.82 22.70
C SER A 575 -52.19 10.60 23.61
N MET A 576 -53.38 10.00 23.75
CA MET A 576 -53.57 8.82 24.59
C MET A 576 -53.25 7.55 23.80
N VAL A 577 -52.30 6.75 24.29
CA VAL A 577 -52.00 5.41 23.76
C VAL A 577 -52.46 4.34 24.76
N MET A 578 -52.88 3.18 24.26
CA MET A 578 -53.33 2.07 25.10
C MET A 578 -52.15 1.25 25.59
N THR A 579 -52.05 1.09 26.90
CA THR A 579 -51.16 0.14 27.59
C THR A 579 -51.99 -0.98 28.24
N PRO A 580 -51.38 -2.06 28.75
CA PRO A 580 -52.06 -3.07 29.55
C PRO A 580 -52.76 -2.53 30.81
N GLU A 581 -52.31 -1.39 31.34
CA GLU A 581 -52.88 -0.76 32.54
C GLU A 581 -53.97 0.28 32.24
N GLY A 582 -54.20 0.59 30.97
CA GLY A 582 -55.19 1.57 30.52
C GLY A 582 -54.61 2.59 29.53
N ALA A 583 -55.37 3.63 29.24
CA ALA A 583 -54.91 4.69 28.35
C ALA A 583 -53.92 5.61 29.09
N MET A 584 -52.76 5.87 28.50
CA MET A 584 -51.71 6.76 29.05
C MET A 584 -51.34 7.85 28.05
N PRO A 585 -51.04 9.08 28.50
CA PRO A 585 -50.63 10.18 27.62
C PRO A 585 -49.20 9.98 27.12
N LEU A 586 -48.99 10.26 25.84
CA LEU A 586 -47.69 10.29 25.20
C LEU A 586 -46.91 11.51 25.71
N LYS A 587 -45.72 11.29 26.29
CA LYS A 587 -44.84 12.33 26.80
C LYS A 587 -44.03 12.97 25.67
N TRP A 588 -43.46 12.14 24.79
CA TRP A 588 -42.63 12.62 23.68
C TRP A 588 -42.70 11.66 22.48
N LEU A 589 -42.63 12.24 21.28
CA LEU A 589 -42.55 11.50 20.02
C LEU A 589 -41.25 11.91 19.31
N GLY A 590 -40.22 11.09 19.38
CA GLY A 590 -38.95 11.31 18.66
C GLY A 590 -39.01 10.79 17.23
N HIS A 591 -38.37 11.44 16.26
CA HIS A 591 -38.23 10.89 14.91
C HIS A 591 -36.85 11.13 14.27
N ARG A 592 -36.49 10.28 13.30
CA ARG A 592 -35.28 10.41 12.47
C ARG A 592 -35.46 9.72 11.12
N SER A 593 -34.83 10.25 10.08
CA SER A 593 -34.77 9.64 8.76
C SER A 593 -33.42 8.96 8.50
N ILE A 594 -33.45 7.75 7.97
CA ILE A 594 -32.26 6.93 7.67
C ILE A 594 -32.20 6.62 6.17
N ASP A 595 -31.00 6.74 5.60
CA ASP A 595 -30.61 6.12 4.34
C ASP A 595 -29.57 5.04 4.66
N VAL A 596 -29.96 3.77 4.50
CA VAL A 596 -29.19 2.59 4.91
C VAL A 596 -27.85 2.52 4.17
N SER A 597 -27.81 2.94 2.91
CA SER A 597 -26.61 2.90 2.06
C SER A 597 -25.51 3.86 2.52
N LYS A 598 -25.89 4.91 3.27
CA LYS A 598 -24.98 5.95 3.78
C LYS A 598 -24.51 5.68 5.21
N GLN A 599 -24.98 4.60 5.85
CA GLN A 599 -24.56 4.27 7.22
C GLN A 599 -23.21 3.54 7.23
N ILE A 600 -22.44 3.74 8.29
CA ILE A 600 -21.14 3.07 8.51
C ILE A 600 -21.30 1.54 8.51
N ASN A 601 -22.43 1.06 9.05
CA ASN A 601 -22.81 -0.36 9.02
C ASN A 601 -24.22 -0.51 8.44
N PRO A 602 -24.36 -0.68 7.11
CA PRO A 602 -25.66 -0.85 6.47
C PRO A 602 -26.45 -2.06 6.99
N GLU A 603 -25.77 -3.18 7.28
CA GLU A 603 -26.42 -4.43 7.71
C GLU A 603 -27.29 -4.25 8.95
N ALA A 604 -26.78 -3.45 9.87
CA ALA A 604 -27.41 -3.27 11.17
C ALA A 604 -28.49 -2.15 11.17
N ASN A 605 -28.77 -1.56 10.00
CA ASN A 605 -29.79 -0.53 9.80
C ASN A 605 -30.97 -0.99 8.91
N TRP A 606 -31.00 -2.24 8.46
CA TRP A 606 -32.23 -2.79 7.88
C TRP A 606 -33.28 -3.06 8.96
N LEU A 607 -34.55 -2.78 8.65
CA LEU A 607 -35.68 -3.04 9.54
C LEU A 607 -35.95 -4.54 9.65
N VAL A 608 -36.41 -4.97 10.83
CA VAL A 608 -37.05 -6.27 11.02
C VAL A 608 -38.51 -6.14 10.62
N ARG A 609 -38.94 -6.92 9.64
CA ARG A 609 -40.35 -7.13 9.32
C ARG A 609 -40.86 -8.33 10.09
N ILE A 610 -41.88 -8.12 10.89
CA ILE A 610 -42.66 -9.15 11.56
C ILE A 610 -43.98 -9.27 10.78
N CYS A 611 -44.15 -10.34 10.01
CA CYS A 611 -45.32 -10.50 9.16
C CYS A 611 -46.62 -10.61 9.97
N ALA A 612 -47.75 -10.22 9.37
CA ALA A 612 -49.06 -10.38 9.98
C ALA A 612 -49.28 -11.84 10.46
N GLY A 613 -49.71 -12.01 11.72
CA GLY A 613 -49.95 -13.33 12.33
C GLY A 613 -48.70 -14.12 12.76
N ALA A 614 -47.49 -13.55 12.64
CA ALA A 614 -46.24 -14.24 12.97
C ALA A 614 -46.10 -14.59 14.46
N LEU A 615 -46.54 -13.71 15.37
CA LEU A 615 -46.33 -13.85 16.82
C LEU A 615 -47.43 -14.68 17.50
N ALA A 616 -48.67 -14.47 17.11
CA ALA A 616 -49.85 -15.23 17.51
C ALA A 616 -50.93 -15.09 16.43
N ASP A 617 -52.06 -15.78 16.58
CA ASP A 617 -53.13 -15.73 15.58
C ASP A 617 -53.64 -14.29 15.44
N HIS A 618 -53.52 -13.72 14.25
CA HIS A 618 -53.79 -12.30 13.94
C HIS A 618 -52.90 -11.30 14.70
N VAL A 619 -51.70 -11.71 15.15
CA VAL A 619 -50.72 -10.83 15.81
C VAL A 619 -49.33 -10.95 15.15
N PRO A 620 -48.74 -9.85 14.66
CA PRO A 620 -49.38 -8.53 14.49
C PRO A 620 -50.55 -8.62 13.51
N ALA A 621 -51.51 -7.69 13.61
CA ALA A 621 -52.69 -7.60 12.74
C ALA A 621 -52.30 -7.23 11.28
N ARG A 622 -51.14 -6.62 11.11
CA ARG A 622 -50.52 -6.18 9.86
C ARG A 622 -49.03 -6.48 9.94
N ASP A 623 -48.30 -6.33 8.83
CA ASP A 623 -46.84 -6.37 8.92
C ASP A 623 -46.33 -5.23 9.81
N LEU A 624 -45.60 -5.59 10.85
CA LEU A 624 -44.97 -4.63 11.77
C LEU A 624 -43.51 -4.46 11.38
N LEU A 625 -43.11 -3.21 11.15
CA LEU A 625 -41.74 -2.83 10.79
C LEU A 625 -41.09 -2.08 11.95
N VAL A 626 -40.04 -2.67 12.50
CA VAL A 626 -39.30 -2.11 13.63
C VAL A 626 -37.80 -2.22 13.39
N THR A 627 -37.02 -1.40 14.08
CA THR A 627 -35.56 -1.55 14.06
C THR A 627 -35.11 -2.81 14.80
N GLN A 628 -33.86 -3.22 14.58
CA GLN A 628 -33.32 -4.50 15.06
C GLN A 628 -33.28 -4.64 16.60
N GLU A 629 -33.09 -3.54 17.32
CA GLU A 629 -33.09 -3.55 18.79
C GLU A 629 -34.46 -3.26 19.41
N HIS A 630 -35.48 -2.90 18.63
CA HIS A 630 -36.80 -2.62 19.20
C HIS A 630 -37.34 -3.88 19.87
N CYS A 631 -37.70 -3.79 21.15
CA CYS A 631 -38.11 -4.96 21.90
C CYS A 631 -39.60 -5.27 21.77
N MET A 632 -39.87 -6.55 21.59
CA MET A 632 -41.20 -7.15 21.64
C MET A 632 -41.41 -7.73 23.04
N VAL A 633 -42.64 -7.71 23.54
CA VAL A 633 -42.95 -8.21 24.89
C VAL A 633 -43.40 -9.68 24.84
N PHE A 634 -42.67 -10.54 25.53
CA PHE A 634 -43.02 -11.95 25.72
C PHE A 634 -42.96 -12.31 27.20
N ASP A 635 -44.02 -12.93 27.71
CA ASP A 635 -44.10 -13.42 29.09
C ASP A 635 -43.66 -12.37 30.15
N GLY A 636 -44.00 -11.10 29.91
CA GLY A 636 -43.66 -9.95 30.78
C GLY A 636 -42.22 -9.43 30.66
N LYS A 637 -41.47 -9.87 29.65
CA LYS A 637 -40.08 -9.46 29.42
C LYS A 637 -39.85 -8.89 28.02
N LEU A 638 -38.81 -8.09 27.88
CA LEU A 638 -38.39 -7.51 26.61
C LEU A 638 -37.44 -8.45 25.86
N VAL A 639 -37.72 -8.67 24.58
CA VAL A 639 -36.87 -9.41 23.65
C VAL A 639 -36.65 -8.58 22.37
N PRO A 640 -35.41 -8.22 22.03
CA PRO A 640 -35.13 -7.47 20.81
C PRO A 640 -35.58 -8.19 19.53
N ALA A 641 -36.14 -7.45 18.58
CA ALA A 641 -36.71 -8.01 17.35
C ALA A 641 -35.70 -8.83 16.52
N ARG A 642 -34.41 -8.44 16.46
CA ARG A 642 -33.39 -9.21 15.72
C ARG A 642 -33.28 -10.65 16.22
N MET A 643 -33.50 -10.88 17.52
CA MET A 643 -33.31 -12.19 18.13
C MET A 643 -34.44 -13.18 17.77
N LEU A 644 -35.49 -12.67 17.13
CA LEU A 644 -36.65 -13.40 16.67
C LEU A 644 -36.62 -13.67 15.16
N VAL A 645 -35.61 -13.16 14.43
CA VAL A 645 -35.49 -13.26 12.97
C VAL A 645 -35.31 -14.72 12.54
N ASN A 646 -36.38 -15.33 12.04
CA ASN A 646 -36.39 -16.72 11.58
C ASN A 646 -36.20 -16.87 10.06
N GLY A 647 -36.16 -15.77 9.32
CA GLY A 647 -35.97 -15.74 7.87
C GLY A 647 -37.21 -16.12 7.05
N ILE A 648 -38.35 -16.34 7.70
CA ILE A 648 -39.61 -16.78 7.07
C ILE A 648 -40.74 -15.80 7.39
N SER A 649 -41.23 -15.81 8.63
CA SER A 649 -42.30 -14.92 9.10
C SER A 649 -41.76 -13.69 9.83
N ILE A 650 -40.49 -13.71 10.21
CA ILE A 650 -39.77 -12.57 10.80
C ILE A 650 -38.40 -12.50 10.12
N TYR A 651 -38.13 -11.41 9.39
CA TYR A 651 -36.90 -11.29 8.61
C TYR A 651 -36.41 -9.85 8.48
N LEU A 652 -35.10 -9.69 8.20
CA LEU A 652 -34.52 -8.39 7.85
C LEU A 652 -34.97 -7.99 6.44
N ASP A 653 -35.71 -6.90 6.33
CA ASP A 653 -36.24 -6.43 5.05
C ASP A 653 -35.21 -5.56 4.30
N ARG A 654 -34.39 -6.23 3.49
CA ARG A 654 -33.35 -5.60 2.68
C ARG A 654 -33.89 -4.80 1.48
N SER A 655 -35.21 -4.83 1.24
CA SER A 655 -35.82 -4.03 0.17
C SER A 655 -36.01 -2.56 0.58
N ILE A 656 -36.03 -2.27 1.88
CA ILE A 656 -36.22 -0.93 2.43
C ILE A 656 -34.84 -0.31 2.70
N ASN A 657 -34.42 0.62 1.85
CA ASN A 657 -33.11 1.28 1.96
C ASN A 657 -33.18 2.73 2.45
N ALA A 658 -34.38 3.29 2.58
CA ALA A 658 -34.60 4.57 3.23
C ALA A 658 -35.95 4.54 3.97
N TYR A 659 -35.98 5.07 5.20
CA TYR A 659 -37.18 5.11 6.03
C TYR A 659 -37.09 6.21 7.09
N THR A 660 -38.23 6.71 7.53
CA THR A 660 -38.35 7.52 8.75
C THR A 660 -38.90 6.64 9.86
N TYR A 661 -38.38 6.83 11.07
CA TYR A 661 -38.80 6.07 12.23
C TYR A 661 -39.19 6.97 13.39
N TYR A 662 -39.98 6.43 14.31
CA TYR A 662 -40.58 7.13 15.44
C TYR A 662 -40.38 6.40 16.77
N HIS A 663 -40.33 7.16 17.86
CA HIS A 663 -40.20 6.69 19.23
C HIS A 663 -41.32 7.24 20.10
N VAL A 664 -42.07 6.37 20.76
CA VAL A 664 -43.18 6.75 21.64
C VAL A 664 -42.72 6.68 23.09
N GLU A 665 -42.49 7.82 23.74
CA GLU A 665 -42.16 7.92 25.17
C GLU A 665 -43.42 8.17 25.99
N LEU A 666 -43.54 7.47 27.12
CA LEU A 666 -44.56 7.69 28.16
C LEU A 666 -43.90 8.20 29.45
N ASP A 667 -44.69 8.71 30.39
CA ASP A 667 -44.16 9.12 31.71
C ASP A 667 -43.57 7.96 32.52
N THR A 668 -44.06 6.75 32.29
CA THR A 668 -43.52 5.50 32.85
C THR A 668 -43.30 4.52 31.72
N HIS A 669 -42.12 3.90 31.68
CA HIS A 669 -41.78 2.90 30.69
C HIS A 669 -42.75 1.71 30.78
N MET A 670 -43.59 1.53 29.76
CA MET A 670 -44.72 0.60 29.76
C MET A 670 -44.88 -0.06 28.39
N PRO A 671 -45.44 -1.28 28.33
CA PRO A 671 -45.82 -1.88 27.06
C PRO A 671 -46.92 -1.08 26.34
N ILE A 672 -46.79 -0.94 25.02
CA ILE A 672 -47.83 -0.37 24.15
C ILE A 672 -48.23 -1.36 23.07
N TRP A 673 -49.44 -1.19 22.52
CA TRP A 673 -49.93 -2.00 21.42
C TRP A 673 -49.60 -1.35 20.07
N ALA A 674 -48.72 -1.98 19.29
CA ALA A 674 -48.37 -1.60 17.92
C ALA A 674 -48.76 -2.72 16.96
N GLU A 675 -49.58 -2.42 15.96
CA GLU A 675 -50.15 -3.40 15.02
C GLU A 675 -50.77 -4.62 15.74
N GLY A 676 -51.41 -4.39 16.89
CA GLY A 676 -51.97 -5.47 17.72
C GLY A 676 -50.94 -6.35 18.45
N ALA A 677 -49.64 -6.12 18.29
CA ALA A 677 -48.57 -6.75 19.06
C ALA A 677 -48.14 -5.88 20.25
N LEU A 678 -47.69 -6.51 21.34
CA LEU A 678 -47.22 -5.80 22.52
C LEU A 678 -45.72 -5.50 22.38
N THR A 679 -45.35 -4.23 22.45
CA THR A 679 -43.98 -3.74 22.24
C THR A 679 -43.54 -2.79 23.34
N GLU A 680 -42.24 -2.51 23.39
CA GLU A 680 -41.65 -1.53 24.28
C GLU A 680 -42.08 -0.08 23.92
N SER A 681 -42.32 0.77 24.93
CA SER A 681 -42.32 2.24 24.74
C SER A 681 -40.89 2.76 24.93
N TYR A 682 -40.53 3.93 24.41
CA TYR A 682 -39.18 4.48 24.59
C TYR A 682 -38.81 4.60 26.08
N LEU A 683 -37.69 3.96 26.43
CA LEU A 683 -36.96 4.14 27.68
C LEU A 683 -35.79 5.09 27.40
N ASP A 684 -35.73 6.21 28.11
CA ASP A 684 -34.66 7.18 27.93
C ASP A 684 -33.36 6.71 28.61
N THR A 685 -32.54 5.99 27.85
CA THR A 685 -31.22 5.52 28.26
C THR A 685 -30.11 6.50 27.88
N GLY A 686 -30.44 7.75 27.50
CA GLY A 686 -29.46 8.79 27.15
C GLY A 686 -29.19 8.97 25.66
N ASN A 687 -29.95 8.33 24.77
CA ASN A 687 -29.78 8.37 23.31
C ASN A 687 -30.68 9.39 22.57
N ARG A 688 -31.27 10.36 23.30
CA ARG A 688 -32.24 11.34 22.76
C ARG A 688 -31.63 12.34 21.76
N ASP A 689 -30.31 12.53 21.79
CA ASP A 689 -29.58 13.40 20.88
C ASP A 689 -29.50 12.88 19.44
N GLN A 690 -29.88 11.62 19.22
CA GLN A 690 -29.89 10.97 17.91
C GLN A 690 -31.10 11.31 17.04
N PHE A 691 -32.07 12.08 17.56
CA PHE A 691 -33.34 12.39 16.90
C PHE A 691 -33.36 13.81 16.33
N GLU A 692 -34.04 14.00 15.20
CA GLU A 692 -34.07 15.27 14.46
C GLU A 692 -34.83 16.37 15.20
N ASN A 693 -35.80 16.00 16.04
CA ASN A 693 -36.66 16.92 16.80
C ASN A 693 -36.30 17.00 18.29
N HIS A 694 -35.04 16.78 18.65
CA HIS A 694 -34.61 16.92 20.04
C HIS A 694 -34.68 18.40 20.48
N TYR A 695 -35.76 18.75 21.18
CA TYR A 695 -35.84 19.98 21.98
C TYR A 695 -35.82 19.57 23.45
N VAL A 696 -34.81 20.02 24.19
CA VAL A 696 -34.72 19.78 25.64
C VAL A 696 -35.96 20.38 26.31
N THR A 697 -36.85 19.54 26.84
CA THR A 697 -38.15 19.97 27.39
C THR A 697 -38.39 19.62 28.86
N SER A 698 -37.47 19.00 29.61
CA SER A 698 -37.55 19.02 31.10
C SER A 698 -36.24 18.68 31.83
N ILE A 699 -36.15 19.17 33.08
CA ILE A 699 -34.97 19.25 33.98
C ILE A 699 -34.81 18.05 34.94
N MET A 700 -35.65 17.01 34.88
CA MET A 700 -35.52 15.80 35.71
C MET A 700 -36.06 14.58 34.96
N SER A 701 -35.25 13.55 34.73
CA SER A 701 -35.72 12.18 34.49
C SER A 701 -34.78 11.16 35.13
N ASP A 702 -35.37 10.22 35.87
CA ASP A 702 -34.70 9.06 36.43
C ASP A 702 -34.25 8.14 35.29
N ARG A 703 -32.94 7.91 35.17
CA ARG A 703 -32.34 7.04 34.13
C ARG A 703 -32.37 5.59 34.59
N CYS A 704 -32.68 4.65 33.69
CA CYS A 704 -32.60 3.22 33.95
C CYS A 704 -31.63 2.56 32.96
N GLU A 705 -30.61 1.86 33.47
CA GLU A 705 -29.54 1.24 32.67
C GLU A 705 -29.90 -0.20 32.18
N VAL A 706 -31.06 -0.76 32.56
CA VAL A 706 -31.48 -2.13 32.24
C VAL A 706 -33.00 -2.28 32.31
N GLY A 707 -33.71 -2.27 31.17
CA GLY A 707 -35.17 -2.35 31.14
C GLY A 707 -35.83 -1.36 32.12
N SER A 708 -37.05 -1.64 32.57
CA SER A 708 -37.55 -1.08 33.84
C SER A 708 -37.75 -2.21 34.85
N ASP A 709 -37.82 -1.89 36.14
CA ASP A 709 -38.20 -2.87 37.18
C ASP A 709 -39.54 -3.58 36.87
N PHE A 710 -40.37 -2.96 36.04
CA PHE A 710 -41.68 -3.46 35.60
C PHE A 710 -41.62 -4.28 34.29
N LEU A 711 -40.58 -4.11 33.49
CA LEU A 711 -40.43 -4.75 32.18
C LEU A 711 -38.94 -5.04 31.89
N PRO A 712 -38.39 -6.13 32.46
CA PRO A 712 -36.97 -6.43 32.36
C PRO A 712 -36.59 -6.95 30.96
N LEU A 713 -35.40 -6.58 30.50
CA LEU A 713 -34.76 -7.15 29.31
C LEU A 713 -34.18 -8.54 29.61
N ASP A 714 -34.50 -9.51 28.75
CA ASP A 714 -33.94 -10.87 28.87
C ASP A 714 -33.49 -11.39 27.50
N THR A 715 -32.20 -11.22 27.23
CA THR A 715 -31.54 -11.73 26.02
C THR A 715 -30.90 -13.11 26.24
N SER A 716 -31.20 -13.78 27.35
CA SER A 716 -30.62 -15.09 27.63
C SER A 716 -31.14 -16.15 26.64
N ARG A 717 -30.23 -16.98 26.14
CA ARG A 717 -30.58 -18.10 25.25
C ARG A 717 -31.70 -18.97 25.82
N ALA A 718 -31.64 -19.26 27.13
CA ALA A 718 -32.63 -20.10 27.82
C ALA A 718 -34.06 -19.53 27.74
N PHE A 719 -34.19 -18.21 27.64
CA PHE A 719 -35.47 -17.54 27.50
C PHE A 719 -35.88 -17.33 26.03
N VAL A 720 -34.95 -16.86 25.18
CA VAL A 720 -35.27 -16.45 23.81
C VAL A 720 -35.36 -17.63 22.83
N GLU A 721 -34.53 -18.66 22.97
CA GLU A 721 -34.53 -19.81 22.05
C GLU A 721 -35.88 -20.57 22.03
N PRO A 722 -36.54 -20.85 23.16
CA PRO A 722 -37.89 -21.43 23.15
C PRO A 722 -38.93 -20.56 22.43
N ILE A 723 -38.86 -19.22 22.59
CA ILE A 723 -39.76 -18.28 21.90
C ILE A 723 -39.51 -18.36 20.39
N PHE A 724 -38.25 -18.24 19.97
CA PHE A 724 -37.84 -18.36 18.58
C PHE A 724 -38.35 -19.66 17.93
N ARG A 725 -38.15 -20.79 18.60
CA ARG A 725 -38.61 -22.11 18.11
C ARG A 725 -40.12 -22.17 17.96
N ARG A 726 -40.88 -21.65 18.94
CA ARG A 726 -42.35 -21.55 18.84
C ARG A 726 -42.78 -20.71 17.64
N LEU A 727 -42.09 -19.61 17.36
CA LEU A 727 -42.37 -18.75 16.20
C LEU A 727 -42.03 -19.44 14.88
N VAL A 728 -40.96 -20.24 14.84
CA VAL A 728 -40.62 -21.09 13.68
C VAL A 728 -41.69 -22.16 13.46
N ASP A 729 -42.07 -22.90 14.51
CA ASP A 729 -43.06 -23.99 14.42
C ASP A 729 -44.40 -23.51 13.85
N ARG A 730 -44.80 -22.27 14.17
CA ARG A 730 -46.00 -21.61 13.62
C ARG A 730 -45.97 -21.46 12.10
N THR A 731 -44.78 -21.38 11.49
CA THR A 731 -44.66 -21.27 10.03
C THR A 731 -44.94 -22.59 9.31
N GLY A 732 -44.84 -23.73 10.00
CA GLY A 732 -44.88 -25.06 9.39
C GLY A 732 -43.70 -25.34 8.43
N LEU A 733 -42.70 -24.46 8.40
CA LEU A 733 -41.54 -24.52 7.52
C LEU A 733 -40.26 -24.67 8.35
N VAL A 734 -39.23 -25.25 7.73
CA VAL A 734 -37.90 -25.39 8.34
C VAL A 734 -37.03 -24.22 7.87
N PRO A 735 -36.47 -23.40 8.79
CA PRO A 735 -35.54 -22.33 8.44
C PRO A 735 -34.30 -22.88 7.74
N SER A 736 -33.74 -22.07 6.82
CA SER A 736 -32.46 -22.39 6.20
C SER A 736 -31.35 -22.40 7.25
N VAL A 737 -30.65 -23.52 7.39
CA VAL A 737 -29.48 -23.63 8.27
C VAL A 737 -28.22 -23.28 7.46
N PRO A 738 -27.39 -22.33 7.91
CA PRO A 738 -26.16 -21.99 7.19
C PRO A 738 -25.21 -23.20 7.15
N ALA A 739 -24.45 -23.32 6.06
CA ALA A 739 -23.41 -24.33 5.96
C ALA A 739 -22.23 -23.93 6.86
N LEU A 740 -21.82 -24.82 7.76
CA LEU A 740 -20.77 -24.57 8.75
C LEU A 740 -19.52 -25.40 8.49
N VAL A 741 -18.37 -24.91 8.97
CA VAL A 741 -17.08 -25.62 9.03
C VAL A 741 -16.48 -25.48 10.44
N ASP A 742 -15.91 -26.56 10.97
CA ASP A 742 -15.30 -26.55 12.32
C ASP A 742 -13.83 -26.13 12.30
N ASP A 743 -13.19 -26.14 11.12
CA ASP A 743 -11.78 -25.76 10.97
C ASP A 743 -11.61 -24.25 11.10
N ALA A 744 -10.81 -23.83 12.07
CA ALA A 744 -10.48 -22.42 12.30
C ALA A 744 -9.48 -21.85 11.29
N ASP A 745 -8.84 -22.67 10.44
CA ASP A 745 -7.68 -22.26 9.64
C ASP A 745 -6.59 -21.59 10.50
N LEU A 746 -6.42 -22.05 11.74
CA LEU A 746 -5.54 -21.40 12.70
C LEU A 746 -4.08 -21.44 12.24
N HIS A 747 -3.48 -20.27 12.10
CA HIS A 747 -2.06 -20.09 11.77
C HIS A 747 -1.48 -18.86 12.44
N LEU A 748 -0.15 -18.74 12.42
CA LEU A 748 0.52 -17.50 12.78
C LEU A 748 0.94 -16.77 11.51
N ALA A 749 0.91 -15.44 11.56
CA ALA A 749 1.52 -14.58 10.54
C ALA A 749 2.61 -13.72 11.18
N THR A 750 3.79 -13.65 10.56
CA THR A 750 4.87 -12.75 11.00
C THR A 750 4.60 -11.30 10.56
N GLU A 751 5.37 -10.35 11.07
CA GLU A 751 5.31 -8.93 10.64
C GLU A 751 5.64 -8.73 9.15
N THR A 752 6.37 -9.68 8.54
CA THR A 752 6.70 -9.71 7.10
C THR A 752 5.62 -10.40 6.26
N GLY A 753 4.54 -10.89 6.87
CA GLY A 753 3.44 -11.59 6.19
C GLY A 753 3.68 -13.07 5.92
N GLU A 754 4.75 -13.67 6.48
CA GLU A 754 5.01 -15.11 6.37
C GLU A 754 4.00 -15.91 7.21
N VAL A 755 3.40 -16.93 6.61
CA VAL A 755 2.42 -17.81 7.28
C VAL A 755 3.12 -19.01 7.89
N ILE A 756 3.02 -19.14 9.22
CA ILE A 756 3.54 -20.28 9.98
C ILE A 756 2.37 -21.18 10.38
N ARG A 757 2.35 -22.39 9.81
CA ARG A 757 1.37 -23.42 10.14
C ARG A 757 1.79 -24.20 11.39
N ALA A 758 0.82 -24.73 12.12
CA ALA A 758 1.10 -25.57 13.27
C ALA A 758 1.89 -26.81 12.81
N SER A 759 3.07 -27.01 13.38
CA SER A 759 3.91 -28.18 13.12
C SER A 759 3.34 -29.44 13.79
N ARG A 760 2.59 -29.25 14.88
CA ARG A 760 1.90 -30.32 15.61
C ARG A 760 0.68 -29.79 16.34
N ILE A 761 -0.36 -30.62 16.38
CA ILE A 761 -1.56 -30.42 17.19
C ILE A 761 -1.68 -31.63 18.13
N SER A 762 -1.83 -31.37 19.43
CA SER A 762 -1.97 -32.42 20.46
C SER A 762 -2.99 -31.99 21.51
N GLY A 763 -4.20 -32.56 21.42
CA GLY A 763 -5.34 -32.08 22.22
C GLY A 763 -5.63 -30.61 21.92
N ALA A 764 -5.77 -29.79 22.97
CA ALA A 764 -5.99 -28.35 22.85
C ALA A 764 -4.74 -27.54 22.44
N TYR A 765 -3.56 -28.15 22.37
CA TYR A 765 -2.31 -27.42 22.15
C TYR A 765 -1.87 -27.45 20.68
N HIS A 766 -1.76 -26.26 20.10
CA HIS A 766 -1.18 -26.01 18.77
C HIS A 766 0.26 -25.54 18.92
N MET A 767 1.19 -26.20 18.24
CA MET A 767 2.63 -25.95 18.35
C MET A 767 3.16 -25.40 17.03
N PHE A 768 3.91 -24.31 17.09
CA PHE A 768 4.44 -23.58 15.93
C PHE A 768 5.95 -23.43 16.07
N MET A 769 6.70 -23.79 15.04
CA MET A 769 8.13 -23.50 14.96
C MET A 769 8.30 -22.06 14.46
N LEU A 770 9.03 -21.24 15.22
CA LEU A 770 9.24 -19.84 14.87
C LEU A 770 10.56 -19.66 14.13
N PRO A 771 10.59 -18.88 13.03
CA PRO A 771 11.82 -18.43 12.40
C PRO A 771 12.69 -17.60 13.35
N ASP A 772 13.98 -17.53 13.05
CA ASP A 772 14.91 -16.62 13.70
C ASP A 772 14.43 -15.17 13.51
N ASN A 773 14.63 -14.31 14.53
CA ASN A 773 14.30 -12.88 14.51
C ASN A 773 12.80 -12.51 14.58
N VAL A 774 11.89 -13.44 14.91
CA VAL A 774 10.48 -13.11 15.15
C VAL A 774 10.26 -12.66 16.59
N GLU A 775 9.86 -11.40 16.78
CA GLU A 775 9.52 -10.83 18.09
C GLU A 775 8.02 -10.75 18.35
N THR A 776 7.21 -10.65 17.30
CA THR A 776 5.75 -10.60 17.36
C THR A 776 5.15 -11.48 16.28
N VAL A 777 4.04 -12.14 16.60
CA VAL A 777 3.23 -12.89 15.63
C VAL A 777 1.77 -12.48 15.74
N THR A 778 1.04 -12.57 14.63
CA THR A 778 -0.42 -12.46 14.62
C THR A 778 -1.03 -13.86 14.63
N ILE A 779 -1.89 -14.14 15.60
CA ILE A 779 -2.72 -15.34 15.63
C ILE A 779 -3.90 -15.11 14.70
N ALA A 780 -3.89 -15.79 13.56
CA ALA A 780 -4.89 -15.65 12.51
C ALA A 780 -5.81 -16.87 12.47
N SER A 781 -7.12 -16.62 12.34
CA SER A 781 -8.14 -17.67 12.20
C SER A 781 -9.36 -17.15 11.43
N ARG A 782 -10.22 -18.08 10.97
CA ARG A 782 -11.61 -17.76 10.62
C ARG A 782 -12.32 -17.14 11.81
N THR A 783 -13.38 -16.39 11.54
CA THR A 783 -14.27 -15.80 12.55
C THR A 783 -15.72 -16.10 12.25
N SER A 784 -16.53 -16.02 13.29
CA SER A 784 -17.98 -16.07 13.18
C SER A 784 -18.63 -15.44 14.41
N ARG A 785 -19.84 -14.91 14.24
CA ARG A 785 -20.66 -14.45 15.36
C ARG A 785 -21.51 -15.60 15.89
N PRO A 786 -21.61 -15.80 17.22
CA PRO A 786 -22.55 -16.76 17.79
C PRO A 786 -24.00 -16.59 17.28
N SER A 787 -24.44 -15.35 17.05
CA SER A 787 -25.74 -15.04 16.43
C SER A 787 -25.95 -15.64 15.04
N ASP A 788 -24.88 -15.88 14.29
CA ASP A 788 -24.95 -16.29 12.89
C ASP A 788 -24.81 -17.81 12.74
N VAL A 789 -24.11 -18.48 13.67
CA VAL A 789 -23.77 -19.92 13.58
C VAL A 789 -24.52 -20.80 14.58
N ILE A 790 -24.93 -20.26 15.73
CA ILE A 790 -25.81 -20.95 16.69
C ILE A 790 -27.27 -20.59 16.39
N GLY A 791 -27.53 -19.30 16.19
CA GLY A 791 -28.81 -18.79 15.73
C GLY A 791 -29.11 -17.39 16.26
N PRO A 792 -30.08 -16.68 15.66
CA PRO A 792 -30.38 -15.27 15.98
C PRO A 792 -30.79 -15.02 17.43
N PHE A 793 -31.30 -16.04 18.12
CA PHE A 793 -31.65 -16.01 19.55
C PHE A 793 -30.43 -15.89 20.49
N MET A 794 -29.21 -15.76 19.97
CA MET A 794 -28.00 -15.42 20.71
C MET A 794 -27.71 -13.93 20.63
N ASP A 795 -27.47 -13.30 21.79
CA ASP A 795 -27.14 -11.87 21.86
C ASP A 795 -25.68 -11.55 21.52
N ASP A 796 -24.78 -12.54 21.67
CA ASP A 796 -23.36 -12.34 21.41
C ASP A 796 -23.10 -12.17 19.90
N ARG A 797 -22.81 -10.92 19.50
CA ARG A 797 -22.55 -10.48 18.12
C ARG A 797 -21.05 -10.28 17.83
N ARG A 798 -20.16 -10.70 18.73
CA ARG A 798 -18.71 -10.55 18.53
C ARG A 798 -18.23 -11.46 17.41
N GLU A 799 -17.32 -10.99 16.57
CA GLU A 799 -16.61 -11.78 15.56
C GLU A 799 -15.55 -12.66 16.25
N LEU A 800 -15.93 -13.85 16.70
CA LEU A 800 -15.07 -14.70 17.51
C LEU A 800 -14.20 -15.61 16.63
N GLY A 801 -12.89 -15.53 16.82
CA GLY A 801 -11.90 -16.40 16.18
C GLY A 801 -11.67 -17.68 16.97
N VAL A 802 -10.67 -17.68 17.85
CA VAL A 802 -10.35 -18.79 18.76
C VAL A 802 -10.25 -18.31 20.20
N LEU A 803 -10.69 -19.13 21.16
CA LEU A 803 -10.54 -18.86 22.58
C LEU A 803 -9.19 -19.38 23.04
N VAL A 804 -8.27 -18.47 23.35
CA VAL A 804 -6.92 -18.81 23.80
C VAL A 804 -6.90 -18.84 25.32
N GLY A 805 -6.39 -19.95 25.86
CA GLY A 805 -6.08 -20.13 27.28
C GLY A 805 -4.63 -19.74 27.56
N GLU A 806 -3.76 -20.74 27.75
CA GLU A 806 -2.33 -20.52 27.95
C GLU A 806 -1.55 -20.33 26.64
N ALA A 807 -0.54 -19.47 26.66
CA ALA A 807 0.50 -19.38 25.63
C ALA A 807 1.89 -19.59 26.26
N LYS A 808 2.69 -20.50 25.72
CA LYS A 808 4.05 -20.79 26.21
C LYS A 808 5.05 -20.82 25.07
N LEU A 809 6.19 -20.19 25.30
CA LEU A 809 7.33 -20.18 24.40
C LEU A 809 8.43 -21.09 24.96
N PHE A 810 8.84 -22.08 24.19
CA PHE A 810 9.98 -22.93 24.47
C PHE A 810 11.22 -22.40 23.74
N CYS A 811 12.25 -22.04 24.50
CA CYS A 811 13.58 -21.67 24.03
C CYS A 811 14.59 -22.76 24.43
N ALA A 812 15.82 -22.69 23.91
CA ALA A 812 16.87 -23.68 24.15
C ALA A 812 17.10 -24.04 25.64
N TYR A 813 17.01 -23.06 26.55
CA TYR A 813 17.30 -23.25 27.98
C TYR A 813 16.18 -22.81 28.93
N LYS A 814 15.03 -22.37 28.41
CA LYS A 814 13.92 -21.85 29.24
C LYS A 814 12.57 -22.02 28.58
N THR A 815 11.52 -22.16 29.40
CA THR A 815 10.13 -21.99 28.98
C THR A 815 9.61 -20.66 29.53
N VAL A 816 9.04 -19.84 28.67
CA VAL A 816 8.45 -18.54 29.03
C VAL A 816 6.94 -18.64 28.87
N SER A 817 6.21 -18.43 29.96
CA SER A 817 4.76 -18.22 29.87
C SER A 817 4.51 -16.84 29.29
N LEU A 818 3.86 -16.78 28.14
CA LEU A 818 3.48 -15.52 27.51
C LEU A 818 2.16 -15.07 28.12
N ASN A 819 2.16 -13.89 28.72
CA ASN A 819 0.96 -13.37 29.33
C ASN A 819 0.00 -12.86 28.23
N VAL A 820 -1.09 -13.61 28.00
CA VAL A 820 -2.18 -13.20 27.10
C VAL A 820 -3.12 -12.17 27.74
N THR A 821 -2.99 -11.92 29.06
CA THR A 821 -3.82 -10.98 29.85
C THR A 821 -3.12 -9.66 30.20
N GLU A 822 -1.85 -9.45 29.82
CA GLU A 822 -1.10 -8.24 30.18
C GLU A 822 -1.58 -7.01 29.38
N THR A 823 -2.00 -5.98 30.11
CA THR A 823 -2.82 -4.83 29.69
C THR A 823 -2.06 -3.64 29.10
N SER A 824 -0.75 -3.74 28.88
CA SER A 824 0.10 -2.60 28.52
C SER A 824 0.06 -2.23 27.02
N LEU A 825 -1.14 -1.85 26.53
CA LEU A 825 -1.61 -1.50 25.18
C LEU A 825 -2.69 -2.50 24.76
N ALA A 826 -3.94 -2.05 24.59
CA ALA A 826 -5.06 -2.85 24.10
C ALA A 826 -4.65 -3.61 22.82
N ARG A 827 -4.29 -4.89 22.95
CA ARG A 827 -3.63 -5.64 21.88
C ARG A 827 -4.56 -5.75 20.68
N LYS A 828 -4.10 -5.27 19.54
CA LYS A 828 -4.72 -5.39 18.21
C LYS A 828 -5.25 -6.82 18.02
N GLY A 829 -6.57 -6.98 18.09
CA GLY A 829 -7.29 -8.21 17.76
C GLY A 829 -7.70 -9.14 18.91
N TRP A 830 -7.68 -8.68 20.16
CA TRP A 830 -8.17 -9.45 21.32
C TRP A 830 -9.45 -8.84 21.94
N TYR A 831 -10.41 -9.67 22.34
CA TYR A 831 -11.54 -9.27 23.18
C TYR A 831 -11.18 -9.29 24.67
N GLU A 832 -11.98 -8.65 25.53
CA GLU A 832 -11.78 -8.65 27.00
C GLU A 832 -11.63 -10.07 27.58
N SER A 833 -10.78 -10.18 28.61
CA SER A 833 -10.53 -11.46 29.28
C SER A 833 -11.65 -11.84 30.22
N ASP A 834 -11.96 -13.13 30.28
CA ASP A 834 -12.85 -13.63 31.33
C ASP A 834 -12.14 -13.79 32.68
N ALA A 835 -12.91 -14.13 33.71
CA ALA A 835 -12.43 -14.30 35.08
C ALA A 835 -11.35 -15.40 35.25
N LEU A 836 -11.16 -16.26 34.23
CA LEU A 836 -10.15 -17.32 34.21
C LEU A 836 -8.93 -16.95 33.34
N GLY A 837 -8.83 -15.69 32.89
CA GLY A 837 -7.71 -15.19 32.11
C GLY A 837 -7.70 -15.64 30.65
N ARG A 838 -8.83 -16.15 30.12
CA ARG A 838 -8.96 -16.62 28.74
C ARG A 838 -9.45 -15.48 27.86
N ARG A 839 -9.00 -15.42 26.60
CA ARG A 839 -9.40 -14.36 25.67
C ARG A 839 -9.77 -14.91 24.30
N TRP A 840 -10.88 -14.43 23.77
CA TRP A 840 -11.21 -14.64 22.36
C TRP A 840 -10.37 -13.71 21.48
N THR A 841 -9.87 -14.25 20.37
CA THR A 841 -9.35 -13.45 19.25
C THR A 841 -10.50 -12.92 18.40
N ASN A 842 -10.29 -11.83 17.66
CA ASN A 842 -11.21 -11.34 16.63
C ASN A 842 -10.84 -11.82 15.21
N GLY A 843 -10.08 -12.92 15.11
CA GLY A 843 -9.54 -13.45 13.86
C GLY A 843 -8.12 -13.00 13.49
N ALA A 844 -7.59 -11.93 14.10
CA ALA A 844 -6.22 -11.47 13.83
C ALA A 844 -5.58 -10.81 15.07
N ALA A 845 -5.13 -11.63 16.03
CA ALA A 845 -4.71 -11.17 17.35
C ALA A 845 -3.19 -11.15 17.52
N SER A 846 -2.61 -9.98 17.81
CA SER A 846 -1.16 -9.82 17.98
C SER A 846 -0.68 -10.40 19.32
N LEU A 847 0.40 -11.18 19.28
CA LEU A 847 1.06 -11.77 20.44
C LEU A 847 2.57 -11.49 20.37
N HIS A 848 3.06 -10.75 21.37
CA HIS A 848 4.49 -10.49 21.53
C HIS A 848 5.18 -11.72 22.16
N ILE A 849 6.26 -12.17 21.51
CA ILE A 849 7.00 -13.38 21.84
C ILE A 849 8.35 -13.05 22.54
N GLY A 850 8.72 -11.77 22.62
CA GLY A 850 9.96 -11.29 23.24
C GLY A 850 11.15 -11.27 22.27
N SER A 851 12.18 -10.50 22.62
CA SER A 851 13.36 -10.22 21.78
C SER A 851 14.03 -11.50 21.27
N ALA A 852 14.39 -11.49 19.99
CA ALA A 852 14.96 -12.66 19.33
C ALA A 852 16.45 -12.85 19.69
N THR A 853 16.82 -14.06 20.09
CA THR A 853 18.23 -14.49 20.18
C THR A 853 18.61 -15.19 18.86
N GLN A 854 19.67 -14.71 18.22
CA GLN A 854 20.10 -15.21 16.91
C GLN A 854 20.61 -16.66 17.01
N GLY A 855 20.04 -17.57 16.23
CA GLY A 855 20.48 -18.96 16.10
C GLY A 855 19.94 -19.96 17.13
N GLU A 856 18.94 -19.60 17.95
CA GLU A 856 18.29 -20.52 18.88
C GLU A 856 16.88 -20.93 18.40
N PRO A 857 16.57 -22.24 18.26
CA PRO A 857 15.26 -22.69 17.84
C PRO A 857 14.21 -22.36 18.92
N ARG A 858 13.09 -21.76 18.49
CA ARG A 858 11.97 -21.37 19.34
C ARG A 858 10.68 -22.05 18.89
N MET A 859 9.90 -22.52 19.85
CA MET A 859 8.59 -23.12 19.61
C MET A 859 7.53 -22.42 20.44
N LEU A 860 6.51 -21.87 19.78
CA LEU A 860 5.33 -21.32 20.43
C LEU A 860 4.27 -22.40 20.57
N THR A 861 3.64 -22.47 21.74
CA THR A 861 2.46 -23.29 21.98
C THR A 861 1.30 -22.41 22.40
N LEU A 862 0.14 -22.64 21.77
CA LEU A 862 -1.13 -21.98 22.09
C LEU A 862 -2.14 -23.04 22.51
N GLN A 863 -2.78 -22.82 23.66
CA GLN A 863 -3.91 -23.63 24.11
C GLN A 863 -5.22 -23.06 23.57
N ILE A 864 -5.86 -23.79 22.67
CA ILE A 864 -7.15 -23.44 22.09
C ILE A 864 -8.25 -24.17 22.85
N LEU A 865 -9.03 -23.40 23.61
CA LEU A 865 -10.07 -23.93 24.50
C LEU A 865 -11.44 -24.02 23.82
N SER A 866 -11.67 -23.18 22.81
CA SER A 866 -12.88 -23.18 21.98
C SER A 866 -12.55 -22.60 20.61
N GLN A 867 -13.19 -23.14 19.58
CA GLN A 867 -13.12 -22.65 18.20
C GLN A 867 -14.39 -23.07 17.46
N GLY A 868 -14.82 -22.25 16.51
CA GLY A 868 -15.95 -22.52 15.63
C GLY A 868 -17.29 -22.76 16.35
N PRO A 869 -18.30 -23.23 15.59
CA PRO A 869 -18.29 -23.44 14.14
C PRO A 869 -18.25 -22.11 13.36
N TYR A 870 -17.72 -22.12 12.13
CA TYR A 870 -17.59 -20.96 11.24
C TYR A 870 -18.48 -21.08 10.00
N LEU A 871 -18.87 -19.97 9.38
CA LEU A 871 -19.60 -19.99 8.11
C LEU A 871 -18.71 -20.53 6.99
N ARG A 872 -19.23 -21.48 6.19
CA ARG A 872 -18.52 -22.01 5.02
C ARG A 872 -18.51 -20.97 3.91
N GLU A 873 -17.33 -20.52 3.50
CA GLU A 873 -17.19 -19.64 2.34
C GLU A 873 -17.83 -20.28 1.09
N VAL A 874 -18.86 -19.64 0.55
CA VAL A 874 -19.37 -19.94 -0.77
C VAL A 874 -18.40 -19.28 -1.74
N GLN A 875 -17.72 -20.05 -2.59
CA GLN A 875 -16.99 -19.50 -3.73
C GLN A 875 -17.97 -18.72 -4.62
N GLN A 876 -18.11 -17.41 -4.38
CA GLN A 876 -18.80 -16.53 -5.30
C GLN A 876 -17.90 -16.40 -6.54
N THR A 877 -18.26 -17.17 -7.56
CA THR A 877 -17.74 -16.98 -8.90
C THR A 877 -18.12 -15.56 -9.33
N VAL A 878 -17.09 -14.77 -9.66
CA VAL A 878 -17.17 -13.39 -10.13
C VAL A 878 -18.23 -13.24 -11.23
N LEU A 879 -19.30 -12.52 -10.94
CA LEU A 879 -20.07 -11.76 -11.92
C LEU A 879 -20.14 -10.31 -11.44
N ARG A 880 -19.07 -9.57 -11.74
CA ARG A 880 -19.13 -8.11 -11.79
C ARG A 880 -20.09 -7.75 -12.93
N ALA A 881 -21.34 -7.42 -12.59
CA ALA A 881 -22.21 -6.68 -13.49
C ALA A 881 -22.14 -5.20 -13.10
N THR A 882 -21.70 -4.41 -14.06
CA THR A 882 -21.79 -2.94 -14.12
C THR A 882 -23.22 -2.46 -13.88
N ALA A 883 -23.41 -1.56 -12.91
CA ALA A 883 -24.38 -0.47 -12.92
C ALA A 883 -23.97 0.60 -11.89
#